data_AF-A0A7K3HH58-F1
#
_entry.id   AF-A0A7K3HH58-F1
#
_cell.length_a   1.000
_cell.length_b   1.000
_cell.length_c   1.000
_cell.angle_alpha   90.00
_cell.angle_beta   90.00
_cell.angle_gamma   90.00
#
_symmetry.space_group_name_H-M   'P 1'
#
loop_
_entity.id
_entity.type
_entity.pdbx_description
1 polymer ?
#
loop_
_entity_poly.entity_id
_entity_poly.type
_entity_poly.pdbx_seq_one_letter_code
_entity_poly.pdbx_strand_id
1 'polypeptide(L)'
;MAGGTAYDTWQELLEADFFGPQHAGHAVVFYVDDAAEGALMHRHGLLCELADAVGGELDWGRPSDLFCRIKMRCQRWEAGKQWQAPPSLPVLAASVLAASKMAADPDVSSANYYTRLAEVFRVGSPGRKQFVDSFPAVAAMWEQLHAWLEQFGGSRGQSTISSHPHWSRIGYPLSQALLRESDRRVLTRFFAASGVKPGSPDEFPGQEVIRLLRLWTARSDHGLSAPFHRELHHPRAGIGEDESGKASVLEVLLERLVEHWDGTLYEPKHRKAAPLKLILADRGRKLEWAATAVEGLSETVVSSTRGESFRLFDPYGGLFAGLESLMVGPYQLSHGLDLEGEELVLHWQGREVVFFTEDEYSGDYVSTSVFNPGEPHWILVADGMAPSVRETLTGLLGRKPREARGLVPGWTLFKNIDLADDVPIGSILQRKPVSAHFVPAVRRGTRFAHGLKIATRYGQHHYLAGGEPDLLLPRNLSSSEGRIVLCLDGRTQAFAASAGLKPYPLREWKLEPGLHRIGADGHELSLTVSPGIREHQHPEAGRYGHRCEPVAVPEAETLALGTPAVRGASAPASLQLPRTVLLPRHALEVTLLGPAGQIRTVELPAVPEWAAGRLPEGVVGYLCEINVPDGYVWALLRKQRSFSVRLLDVDAPIPAPLPGEYDYEWAESILSGAEATPEDARIAEAWQAYIEAAKDLLA
;
A
#
# COMPACT_ATOMS: atom_id res chain seq x y z
N MET A 1 -38.56 -34.08 -10.13
CA MET A 1 -39.02 -32.69 -10.24
C MET A 1 -40.48 -32.66 -9.80
N ALA A 2 -40.73 -32.17 -8.58
CA ALA A 2 -42.11 -31.95 -8.11
C ALA A 2 -42.68 -30.71 -8.82
N GLY A 3 -43.97 -30.72 -9.19
CA GLY A 3 -44.59 -29.69 -10.02
C GLY A 3 -44.72 -28.33 -9.32
N GLY A 4 -43.66 -27.51 -9.40
CA GLY A 4 -43.67 -26.09 -9.02
C GLY A 4 -44.24 -25.19 -10.13
N THR A 5 -44.65 -23.99 -9.77
CA THR A 5 -45.09 -22.98 -10.75
C THR A 5 -43.90 -22.45 -11.57
N ALA A 6 -44.15 -21.76 -12.69
CA ALA A 6 -43.09 -21.10 -13.45
C ALA A 6 -42.32 -20.07 -12.59
N TYR A 7 -43.03 -19.40 -11.66
CA TYR A 7 -42.42 -18.48 -10.70
C TYR A 7 -41.44 -19.19 -9.76
N ASP A 8 -41.82 -20.35 -9.21
CA ASP A 8 -40.97 -21.11 -8.29
C ASP A 8 -39.72 -21.64 -9.00
N THR A 9 -39.87 -22.02 -10.27
CA THR A 9 -38.73 -22.45 -11.11
C THR A 9 -37.72 -21.32 -11.30
N TRP A 10 -38.21 -20.10 -11.59
CA TRP A 10 -37.35 -18.92 -11.67
C TRP A 10 -36.71 -18.55 -10.33
N GLN A 11 -37.44 -18.70 -9.21
CA GLN A 11 -36.90 -18.45 -7.87
C GLN A 11 -35.71 -19.36 -7.55
N GLU A 12 -35.87 -20.68 -7.75
CA GLU A 12 -34.80 -21.65 -7.49
C GLU A 12 -33.57 -21.41 -8.37
N LEU A 13 -33.80 -21.09 -9.65
CA LEU A 13 -32.73 -20.81 -10.61
C LEU A 13 -31.97 -19.54 -10.25
N LEU A 14 -32.67 -18.44 -9.94
CA LEU A 14 -32.03 -17.17 -9.57
C LEU A 14 -31.26 -17.31 -8.25
N GLU A 15 -31.77 -18.08 -7.29
CA GLU A 15 -31.02 -18.39 -6.07
C GLU A 15 -29.73 -19.16 -6.40
N ALA A 16 -29.81 -20.19 -7.24
CA ALA A 16 -28.65 -21.02 -7.57
C ALA A 16 -27.59 -20.24 -8.38
N ASP A 17 -28.01 -19.44 -9.35
CA ASP A 17 -27.11 -18.76 -10.29
C ASP A 17 -26.44 -17.53 -9.65
N PHE A 18 -27.15 -16.75 -8.83
CA PHE A 18 -26.61 -15.52 -8.22
C PHE A 18 -26.19 -15.68 -6.76
N PHE A 19 -26.79 -16.59 -6.00
CA PHE A 19 -26.58 -16.73 -4.55
C PHE A 19 -26.22 -18.16 -4.14
N GLY A 20 -25.66 -18.93 -5.08
CA GLY A 20 -25.12 -20.25 -4.81
C GLY A 20 -23.78 -20.20 -4.07
N PRO A 21 -23.31 -21.34 -3.51
CA PRO A 21 -22.06 -21.42 -2.75
C PRO A 21 -20.81 -20.96 -3.52
N GLN A 22 -20.84 -20.99 -4.85
CA GLN A 22 -19.76 -20.52 -5.72
C GLN A 22 -19.48 -19.02 -5.60
N HIS A 23 -20.42 -18.24 -5.05
CA HIS A 23 -20.25 -16.80 -4.82
C HIS A 23 -19.81 -16.48 -3.40
N ALA A 24 -19.50 -17.48 -2.57
CA ALA A 24 -19.07 -17.26 -1.21
C ALA A 24 -17.87 -16.29 -1.14
N GLY A 25 -17.97 -15.26 -0.30
CA GLY A 25 -16.94 -14.22 -0.15
C GLY A 25 -16.88 -13.16 -1.25
N HIS A 26 -17.61 -13.32 -2.35
CA HIS A 26 -17.57 -12.40 -3.49
C HIS A 26 -18.75 -11.43 -3.48
N ALA A 27 -18.54 -10.19 -3.94
CA ALA A 27 -19.63 -9.25 -4.20
C ALA A 27 -20.54 -9.73 -5.33
N VAL A 28 -21.84 -9.84 -5.05
CA VAL A 28 -22.85 -10.28 -6.02
C VAL A 28 -23.69 -9.11 -6.50
N VAL A 29 -23.51 -8.74 -7.77
CA VAL A 29 -24.42 -7.84 -8.50
C VAL A 29 -25.54 -8.66 -9.12
N PHE A 30 -26.79 -8.42 -8.69
CA PHE A 30 -27.98 -9.12 -9.16
C PHE A 30 -28.48 -8.50 -10.49
N TYR A 31 -27.70 -8.70 -11.56
CA TYR A 31 -27.96 -8.12 -12.88
C TYR A 31 -28.79 -9.04 -13.77
N VAL A 32 -29.89 -8.53 -14.32
CA VAL A 32 -30.72 -9.23 -15.31
C VAL A 32 -31.12 -8.27 -16.43
N ASP A 33 -30.73 -8.58 -17.67
CA ASP A 33 -31.19 -7.94 -18.91
C ASP A 33 -31.76 -8.98 -19.89
N ASP A 34 -32.21 -8.56 -21.07
CA ASP A 34 -32.79 -9.49 -22.07
C ASP A 34 -31.77 -10.58 -22.49
N ALA A 35 -30.47 -10.29 -22.48
CA ALA A 35 -29.43 -11.25 -22.82
C ALA A 35 -29.16 -12.25 -21.69
N ALA A 36 -29.11 -11.78 -20.44
CA ALA A 36 -28.96 -12.62 -19.26
C ALA A 36 -30.19 -13.54 -19.08
N GLU A 37 -31.40 -13.01 -19.24
CA GLU A 37 -32.63 -13.81 -19.23
C GLU A 37 -32.58 -14.90 -20.30
N GLY A 38 -32.26 -14.54 -21.55
CA GLY A 38 -32.13 -15.51 -22.65
C GLY A 38 -31.06 -16.57 -22.39
N ALA A 39 -29.92 -16.20 -21.81
CA ALA A 39 -28.86 -17.13 -21.45
C ALA A 39 -29.29 -18.12 -20.36
N LEU A 40 -29.99 -17.65 -19.32
CA LEU A 40 -30.54 -18.50 -18.26
C LEU A 40 -31.62 -19.44 -18.79
N MET A 41 -32.54 -18.93 -19.63
CA MET A 41 -33.56 -19.75 -20.27
C MET A 41 -32.96 -20.84 -21.14
N HIS A 42 -31.97 -20.52 -21.98
CA HIS A 42 -31.30 -21.50 -22.83
C HIS A 42 -30.51 -22.54 -22.02
N ARG A 43 -29.74 -22.09 -21.02
CA ARG A 43 -28.91 -22.97 -20.17
C ARG A 43 -29.74 -23.97 -19.37
N HIS A 44 -30.94 -23.57 -18.91
CA HIS A 44 -31.79 -24.39 -18.05
C HIS A 44 -33.04 -24.93 -18.75
N GLY A 45 -33.22 -24.67 -20.05
CA GLY A 45 -34.35 -25.19 -20.85
C GLY A 45 -35.71 -24.61 -20.45
N LEU A 46 -35.77 -23.35 -20.03
CA LEU A 46 -37.02 -22.69 -19.65
C LEU A 46 -37.86 -22.32 -20.88
N LEU A 47 -39.18 -22.52 -20.77
CA LEU A 47 -40.15 -22.18 -21.83
C LEU A 47 -40.97 -20.91 -21.53
N CYS A 48 -40.86 -20.38 -20.31
CA CYS A 48 -41.61 -19.22 -19.84
C CYS A 48 -40.64 -18.08 -19.50
N GLU A 49 -40.86 -16.92 -20.11
CA GLU A 49 -40.12 -15.68 -19.81
C GLU A 49 -40.36 -15.26 -18.35
N LEU A 50 -39.40 -14.55 -17.77
CA LEU A 50 -39.43 -14.06 -16.41
C LEU A 50 -40.64 -13.15 -16.16
N ALA A 51 -40.91 -12.25 -17.11
CA ALA A 51 -42.03 -11.31 -17.02
C ALA A 51 -43.39 -12.03 -16.99
N ASP A 52 -43.55 -13.09 -17.80
CA ASP A 52 -44.77 -13.90 -17.84
C ASP A 52 -44.95 -14.71 -16.55
N ALA A 53 -43.86 -15.30 -16.03
CA ALA A 53 -43.87 -16.03 -14.76
C ALA A 53 -44.24 -15.13 -13.58
N VAL A 54 -43.67 -13.92 -13.51
CA VAL A 54 -44.02 -12.93 -12.49
C VAL A 54 -45.44 -12.42 -12.68
N GLY A 55 -45.83 -12.10 -13.92
CA GLY A 55 -47.15 -11.58 -14.27
C GLY A 55 -48.31 -12.49 -13.86
N GLY A 56 -48.09 -13.81 -13.88
CA GLY A 56 -49.06 -14.82 -13.39
C GLY A 56 -49.29 -14.80 -11.87
N GLU A 57 -48.33 -14.28 -11.09
CA GLU A 57 -48.42 -14.16 -9.63
C GLU A 57 -48.93 -12.79 -9.15
N LEU A 58 -49.00 -11.78 -10.04
CA LEU A 58 -49.52 -10.45 -9.71
C LEU A 58 -51.05 -10.43 -9.61
N ASP A 59 -51.59 -9.67 -8.66
CA ASP A 59 -53.04 -9.48 -8.50
C ASP A 59 -53.54 -8.23 -9.23
N TRP A 60 -53.71 -8.34 -10.54
CA TRP A 60 -54.21 -7.25 -11.39
C TRP A 60 -55.62 -6.76 -10.99
N GLY A 61 -56.38 -7.56 -10.22
CA GLY A 61 -57.68 -7.19 -9.66
C GLY A 61 -57.59 -6.30 -8.42
N ARG A 62 -56.40 -6.14 -7.82
CA ARG A 62 -56.13 -5.26 -6.67
C ARG A 62 -55.04 -4.22 -7.00
N PRO A 63 -55.38 -3.15 -7.74
CA PRO A 63 -54.44 -2.12 -8.22
C PRO A 63 -53.49 -1.53 -7.18
N SER A 64 -53.95 -1.33 -5.94
CA SER A 64 -53.17 -0.74 -4.84
C SER A 64 -52.37 -1.76 -4.04
N ASP A 65 -52.50 -3.06 -4.36
CA ASP A 65 -51.76 -4.15 -3.71
C ASP A 65 -51.42 -5.27 -4.69
N LEU A 66 -50.81 -4.89 -5.82
CA LEU A 66 -50.49 -5.78 -6.93
C LEU A 66 -49.63 -6.98 -6.50
N PHE A 67 -48.72 -6.76 -5.55
CA PHE A 67 -47.77 -7.76 -5.05
C PHE A 67 -48.26 -8.53 -3.82
N CYS A 68 -49.55 -8.47 -3.47
CA CYS A 68 -50.09 -9.07 -2.23
C CYS A 68 -49.71 -10.54 -2.04
N ARG A 69 -49.77 -11.36 -3.11
CA ARG A 69 -49.43 -12.79 -3.05
C ARG A 69 -47.96 -13.00 -2.71
N ILE A 70 -47.06 -12.25 -3.35
CA ILE A 70 -45.62 -12.33 -3.12
C ILE A 70 -45.29 -11.83 -1.71
N LYS A 71 -45.92 -10.73 -1.24
CA LYS A 71 -45.75 -10.26 0.15
C LYS A 71 -46.12 -11.34 1.17
N MET A 72 -47.25 -12.03 0.97
CA MET A 72 -47.65 -13.13 1.86
C MET A 72 -46.65 -14.29 1.84
N ARG A 73 -46.05 -14.61 0.68
CA ARG A 73 -44.96 -15.61 0.61
C ARG A 73 -43.74 -15.14 1.40
N CYS A 74 -43.32 -13.87 1.25
CA CYS A 74 -42.19 -13.30 1.98
C CYS A 74 -42.43 -13.30 3.50
N GLN A 75 -43.63 -12.93 3.96
CA GLN A 75 -43.98 -12.96 5.39
C GLN A 75 -43.94 -14.39 5.98
N ARG A 76 -44.40 -15.39 5.22
CA ARG A 76 -44.30 -16.80 5.64
C ARG A 76 -42.85 -17.28 5.68
N TRP A 77 -42.04 -16.84 4.73
CA TRP A 77 -40.61 -17.12 4.68
C TRP A 77 -39.87 -16.48 5.87
N GLU A 78 -40.17 -15.21 6.19
CA GLU A 78 -39.60 -14.48 7.33
C GLU A 78 -39.91 -15.18 8.66
N ALA A 79 -41.13 -15.72 8.82
CA ALA A 79 -41.52 -16.50 10.00
C ALA A 79 -40.90 -17.91 10.05
N GLY A 80 -40.24 -18.36 8.98
CA GLY A 80 -39.65 -19.68 8.83
C GLY A 80 -38.15 -19.73 9.17
N LYS A 81 -37.46 -20.77 8.67
CA LYS A 81 -36.02 -20.99 8.92
C LYS A 81 -35.06 -20.22 8.00
N GLN A 82 -35.57 -19.55 6.96
CA GLN A 82 -34.80 -18.66 6.06
C GLN A 82 -33.54 -19.28 5.39
N TRP A 83 -33.49 -20.60 5.21
CA TRP A 83 -32.35 -21.29 4.56
C TRP A 83 -32.19 -20.97 3.07
N GLN A 84 -33.31 -20.68 2.42
CA GLN A 84 -33.42 -20.30 1.01
C GLN A 84 -33.57 -18.79 0.91
N ALA A 85 -33.27 -18.23 -0.26
CA ALA A 85 -33.44 -16.81 -0.52
C ALA A 85 -34.91 -16.37 -0.34
N PRO A 86 -35.19 -15.09 -0.04
CA PRO A 86 -36.56 -14.59 0.00
C PRO A 86 -37.31 -14.91 -1.30
N PRO A 87 -38.61 -15.28 -1.24
CA PRO A 87 -39.40 -15.71 -2.40
C PRO A 87 -39.82 -14.53 -3.33
N SER A 88 -38.96 -13.53 -3.44
CA SER A 88 -39.12 -12.31 -4.22
C SER A 88 -38.14 -12.21 -5.38
N LEU A 89 -37.17 -13.13 -5.54
CA LEU A 89 -36.10 -13.03 -6.55
C LEU A 89 -36.63 -12.79 -7.98
N PRO A 90 -37.69 -13.50 -8.46
CA PRO A 90 -38.24 -13.21 -9.78
C PRO A 90 -38.78 -11.78 -9.94
N VAL A 91 -39.46 -11.24 -8.91
CA VAL A 91 -39.93 -9.84 -8.91
C VAL A 91 -38.76 -8.87 -8.94
N LEU A 92 -37.72 -9.13 -8.14
CA LEU A 92 -36.53 -8.31 -8.10
C LEU A 92 -35.80 -8.34 -9.45
N ALA A 93 -35.66 -9.51 -10.07
CA ALA A 93 -35.05 -9.68 -11.38
C ALA A 93 -35.84 -8.92 -12.47
N ALA A 94 -37.18 -8.99 -12.47
CA ALA A 94 -38.00 -8.22 -13.40
C ALA A 94 -37.85 -6.70 -13.21
N SER A 95 -37.62 -6.26 -11.97
CA SER A 95 -37.33 -4.85 -11.68
C SER A 95 -35.96 -4.39 -12.23
N VAL A 96 -34.94 -5.26 -12.19
CA VAL A 96 -33.62 -5.00 -12.80
C VAL A 96 -33.70 -5.03 -14.32
N LEU A 97 -34.49 -5.96 -14.89
CA LEU A 97 -34.75 -6.01 -16.33
C LEU A 97 -35.32 -4.68 -16.83
N ALA A 98 -36.31 -4.11 -16.13
CA ALA A 98 -36.84 -2.79 -16.45
C ALA A 98 -35.79 -1.67 -16.33
N ALA A 99 -34.94 -1.71 -15.30
CA ALA A 99 -33.85 -0.75 -15.11
C ALA A 99 -32.80 -0.84 -16.23
N SER A 100 -32.44 -2.06 -16.67
CA SER A 100 -31.47 -2.29 -17.74
C SER A 100 -31.92 -1.68 -19.08
N LYS A 101 -33.23 -1.72 -19.38
CA LYS A 101 -33.83 -1.09 -20.57
C LYS A 101 -33.80 0.44 -20.50
N MET A 102 -33.84 1.00 -19.29
CA MET A 102 -33.72 2.45 -19.08
C MET A 102 -32.28 2.94 -19.28
N ALA A 103 -31.26 2.12 -18.95
CA ALA A 103 -29.86 2.49 -19.12
C ALA A 103 -29.44 2.72 -20.60
N ALA A 104 -30.27 2.30 -21.55
CA ALA A 104 -30.10 2.60 -22.97
C ALA A 104 -30.55 4.02 -23.37
N ASP A 105 -31.31 4.72 -22.52
CA ASP A 105 -31.94 6.02 -22.79
C ASP A 105 -31.28 7.14 -21.96
N PRO A 106 -30.90 8.30 -22.55
CA PRO A 106 -30.16 9.35 -21.83
C PRO A 106 -31.00 10.16 -20.85
N ASP A 107 -32.33 10.24 -21.00
CA ASP A 107 -33.21 10.99 -20.09
C ASP A 107 -33.69 10.11 -18.94
N VAL A 108 -33.33 10.46 -17.71
CA VAL A 108 -33.71 9.72 -16.52
C VAL A 108 -34.72 10.52 -15.70
N SER A 109 -35.99 10.19 -15.89
CA SER A 109 -37.03 10.52 -14.91
C SER A 109 -37.55 9.24 -14.26
N SER A 110 -38.02 9.33 -13.01
CA SER A 110 -38.74 8.21 -12.37
C SER A 110 -39.94 7.74 -13.20
N ALA A 111 -40.54 8.65 -13.99
CA ALA A 111 -41.58 8.34 -14.96
C ALA A 111 -41.12 7.41 -16.10
N ASN A 112 -39.84 7.45 -16.48
CA ASN A 112 -39.28 6.57 -17.51
C ASN A 112 -39.12 5.14 -16.98
N TYR A 113 -38.69 4.97 -15.73
CA TYR A 113 -38.56 3.64 -15.12
C TYR A 113 -39.89 2.86 -15.11
N TYR A 114 -40.96 3.45 -14.59
CA TYR A 114 -42.27 2.77 -14.54
C TYR A 114 -42.88 2.54 -15.92
N THR A 115 -42.47 3.33 -16.92
CA THR A 115 -42.84 3.08 -18.32
C THR A 115 -42.14 1.82 -18.83
N ARG A 116 -40.83 1.67 -18.60
CA ARG A 116 -40.09 0.44 -18.95
C ARG A 116 -40.60 -0.78 -18.19
N LEU A 117 -40.96 -0.64 -16.92
CA LEU A 117 -41.56 -1.73 -16.15
C LEU A 117 -42.91 -2.16 -16.75
N ALA A 118 -43.76 -1.21 -17.13
CA ALA A 118 -45.02 -1.51 -17.81
C ALA A 118 -44.80 -2.22 -19.17
N GLU A 119 -43.78 -1.81 -19.93
CA GLU A 119 -43.38 -2.47 -21.19
C GLU A 119 -42.90 -3.92 -20.97
N VAL A 120 -42.09 -4.18 -19.94
CA VAL A 120 -41.63 -5.53 -19.57
C VAL A 120 -42.82 -6.47 -19.34
N PHE A 121 -43.85 -5.99 -18.62
CA PHE A 121 -45.07 -6.76 -18.38
C PHE A 121 -46.12 -6.64 -19.50
N ARG A 122 -45.80 -5.95 -20.60
CA ARG A 122 -46.71 -5.72 -21.75
C ARG A 122 -48.05 -5.10 -21.34
N VAL A 123 -48.04 -4.25 -20.31
CA VAL A 123 -49.22 -3.53 -19.82
C VAL A 123 -49.18 -2.05 -20.22
N GLY A 124 -50.33 -1.52 -20.64
CA GLY A 124 -50.44 -0.11 -21.02
C GLY A 124 -50.40 0.86 -19.83
N SER A 125 -50.72 2.13 -20.09
CA SER A 125 -50.74 3.22 -19.08
C SER A 125 -51.50 2.90 -17.77
N PRO A 126 -52.63 2.15 -17.78
CA PRO A 126 -53.27 1.73 -16.52
C PRO A 126 -52.38 0.85 -15.65
N GLY A 127 -51.65 -0.11 -16.24
CA GLY A 127 -50.71 -0.97 -15.52
C GLY A 127 -49.50 -0.19 -14.97
N ARG A 128 -49.02 0.81 -15.71
CA ARG A 128 -47.98 1.73 -15.22
C ARG A 128 -48.38 2.39 -13.89
N LYS A 129 -49.61 2.91 -13.77
CA LYS A 129 -50.07 3.55 -12.53
C LYS A 129 -50.12 2.55 -11.37
N GLN A 130 -50.58 1.33 -11.63
CA GLN A 130 -50.62 0.25 -10.62
C GLN A 130 -49.22 -0.08 -10.08
N PHE A 131 -48.21 -0.09 -10.96
CA PHE A 131 -46.83 -0.27 -10.53
C PHE A 131 -46.35 0.89 -9.66
N VAL A 132 -46.59 2.14 -10.03
CA VAL A 132 -46.21 3.32 -9.23
C VAL A 132 -46.77 3.22 -7.80
N ASP A 133 -48.04 2.87 -7.68
CA ASP A 133 -48.76 2.81 -6.41
C ASP A 133 -48.30 1.61 -5.54
N SER A 134 -47.98 0.47 -6.15
CA SER A 134 -47.63 -0.77 -5.45
C SER A 134 -46.12 -1.01 -5.27
N PHE A 135 -45.23 -0.24 -5.92
CA PHE A 135 -43.78 -0.46 -5.88
C PHE A 135 -43.10 -0.38 -4.50
N PRO A 136 -43.64 0.32 -3.47
CA PRO A 136 -43.05 0.27 -2.12
C PRO A 136 -42.87 -1.17 -1.59
N ALA A 137 -43.72 -2.11 -2.01
CA ALA A 137 -43.55 -3.52 -1.67
C ALA A 137 -42.27 -4.13 -2.26
N VAL A 138 -41.88 -3.74 -3.47
CA VAL A 138 -40.66 -4.22 -4.14
C VAL A 138 -39.41 -3.65 -3.46
N ALA A 139 -39.45 -2.40 -2.99
CA ALA A 139 -38.35 -1.82 -2.21
C ALA A 139 -38.12 -2.59 -0.90
N ALA A 140 -39.20 -2.95 -0.18
CA ALA A 140 -39.10 -3.79 1.01
C ALA A 140 -38.53 -5.20 0.70
N MET A 141 -38.84 -5.76 -0.47
CA MET A 141 -38.27 -7.04 -0.91
C MET A 141 -36.75 -6.95 -1.17
N TRP A 142 -36.25 -5.81 -1.66
CA TRP A 142 -34.80 -5.58 -1.79
C TRP A 142 -34.10 -5.50 -0.43
N GLU A 143 -34.73 -4.81 0.54
CA GLU A 143 -34.23 -4.72 1.91
C GLU A 143 -34.19 -6.11 2.58
N GLN A 144 -35.22 -6.93 2.37
CA GLN A 144 -35.24 -8.32 2.82
C GLN A 144 -34.13 -9.17 2.20
N LEU A 145 -33.87 -9.02 0.90
CA LEU A 145 -32.76 -9.72 0.23
C LEU A 145 -31.41 -9.28 0.80
N HIS A 146 -31.21 -7.98 1.01
CA HIS A 146 -29.99 -7.47 1.61
C HIS A 146 -29.79 -8.04 3.02
N ALA A 147 -30.81 -7.99 3.89
CA ALA A 147 -30.74 -8.52 5.25
C ALA A 147 -30.44 -10.02 5.29
N TRP A 148 -31.00 -10.78 4.35
CA TRP A 148 -30.71 -12.20 4.20
C TRP A 148 -29.23 -12.44 3.82
N LEU A 149 -28.66 -11.68 2.89
CA LEU A 149 -27.24 -11.82 2.54
C LEU A 149 -26.32 -11.51 3.73
N GLU A 150 -26.63 -10.46 4.50
CA GLU A 150 -25.88 -10.10 5.72
C GLU A 150 -25.95 -11.21 6.77
N GLN A 151 -27.13 -11.81 6.98
CA GLN A 151 -27.32 -12.92 7.93
C GLN A 151 -26.43 -14.13 7.61
N PHE A 152 -26.19 -14.39 6.33
CA PHE A 152 -25.35 -15.50 5.87
C PHE A 152 -23.86 -15.17 5.80
N GLY A 153 -23.45 -13.96 6.23
CA GLY A 153 -22.04 -13.58 6.42
C GLY A 153 -21.16 -13.79 5.19
N GLY A 154 -21.72 -13.58 3.99
CA GLY A 154 -21.02 -13.77 2.73
C GLY A 154 -20.98 -15.19 2.16
N SER A 155 -21.50 -16.21 2.86
CA SER A 155 -21.54 -17.60 2.35
C SER A 155 -22.45 -17.80 1.13
N ARG A 156 -23.33 -16.84 0.87
CA ARG A 156 -24.25 -16.78 -0.27
C ARG A 156 -23.90 -15.63 -1.23
N GLY A 157 -22.70 -15.07 -1.10
CA GLY A 157 -22.31 -13.80 -1.73
C GLY A 157 -22.52 -12.60 -0.82
N GLN A 158 -21.80 -11.54 -1.12
CA GLN A 158 -21.79 -10.27 -0.39
C GLN A 158 -22.68 -9.25 -1.09
N SER A 159 -23.43 -8.46 -0.32
CA SER A 159 -24.47 -7.57 -0.86
C SER A 159 -23.88 -6.34 -1.54
N THR A 160 -24.14 -6.17 -2.85
CA THR A 160 -23.94 -4.88 -3.55
C THR A 160 -25.19 -4.02 -3.60
N ILE A 161 -26.23 -4.38 -2.82
CA ILE A 161 -27.51 -3.66 -2.80
C ILE A 161 -27.32 -2.35 -2.03
N SER A 162 -27.44 -1.23 -2.72
CA SER A 162 -27.34 0.12 -2.14
C SER A 162 -28.65 0.88 -2.34
N SER A 163 -29.12 1.55 -1.30
CA SER A 163 -30.22 2.51 -1.43
C SER A 163 -29.71 3.83 -2.01
N HIS A 164 -30.53 4.50 -2.82
CA HIS A 164 -30.20 5.80 -3.38
C HIS A 164 -30.79 6.91 -2.48
N PRO A 165 -30.02 7.96 -2.09
CA PRO A 165 -30.48 9.01 -1.18
C PRO A 165 -31.79 9.69 -1.61
N HIS A 166 -31.92 10.01 -2.90
CA HIS A 166 -33.11 10.63 -3.47
C HIS A 166 -34.17 9.65 -4.02
N TRP A 167 -33.79 8.46 -4.50
CA TRP A 167 -34.69 7.54 -5.21
C TRP A 167 -34.88 6.23 -4.45
N SER A 168 -35.33 6.34 -3.20
CA SER A 168 -35.43 5.19 -2.27
C SER A 168 -36.20 3.98 -2.82
N ARG A 169 -37.14 4.19 -3.75
CA ARG A 169 -37.94 3.09 -4.33
C ARG A 169 -37.26 2.40 -5.52
N ILE A 170 -36.78 3.17 -6.50
CA ILE A 170 -36.23 2.63 -7.76
C ILE A 170 -34.69 2.57 -7.77
N GLY A 171 -34.03 3.12 -6.75
CA GLY A 171 -32.57 3.13 -6.63
C GLY A 171 -31.97 1.73 -6.53
N TYR A 172 -32.66 0.79 -5.88
CA TYR A 172 -32.22 -0.60 -5.79
C TYR A 172 -32.05 -1.26 -7.16
N PRO A 173 -33.09 -1.39 -8.01
CA PRO A 173 -32.91 -2.01 -9.33
C PRO A 173 -31.96 -1.22 -10.23
N LEU A 174 -31.91 0.11 -10.11
CA LEU A 174 -30.97 0.93 -10.87
C LEU A 174 -29.52 0.64 -10.50
N SER A 175 -29.20 0.52 -9.20
CA SER A 175 -27.84 0.20 -8.75
C SER A 175 -27.35 -1.14 -9.30
N GLN A 176 -28.25 -2.13 -9.39
CA GLN A 176 -27.91 -3.45 -9.93
C GLN A 176 -27.80 -3.45 -11.45
N ALA A 177 -28.44 -2.51 -12.16
CA ALA A 177 -28.42 -2.40 -13.62
C ALA A 177 -27.22 -1.59 -14.17
N LEU A 178 -26.39 -0.97 -13.32
CA LEU A 178 -25.26 -0.13 -13.75
C LEU A 178 -24.11 -0.94 -14.34
N LEU A 179 -23.89 -2.17 -13.87
CA LEU A 179 -22.79 -3.02 -14.30
C LEU A 179 -23.33 -4.31 -14.91
N ARG A 180 -22.91 -4.59 -16.14
CA ARG A 180 -23.18 -5.87 -16.80
C ARG A 180 -22.21 -6.94 -16.33
N GLU A 181 -22.54 -8.19 -16.60
CA GLU A 181 -21.61 -9.31 -16.37
C GLU A 181 -20.27 -9.10 -17.12
N SER A 182 -20.31 -8.64 -18.37
CA SER A 182 -19.10 -8.31 -19.13
C SER A 182 -18.25 -7.23 -18.46
N ASP A 183 -18.89 -6.23 -17.84
CA ASP A 183 -18.19 -5.14 -17.16
C ASP A 183 -17.45 -5.66 -15.94
N ARG A 184 -18.05 -6.58 -15.17
CA ARG A 184 -17.39 -7.20 -14.00
C ARG A 184 -16.12 -7.96 -14.37
N ARG A 185 -16.11 -8.66 -15.51
CA ARG A 185 -14.91 -9.34 -16.04
C ARG A 185 -13.79 -8.35 -16.31
N VAL A 186 -14.14 -7.22 -16.94
CA VAL A 186 -13.19 -6.16 -17.26
C VAL A 186 -12.71 -5.44 -16.00
N LEU A 187 -13.59 -5.23 -15.00
CA LEU A 187 -13.26 -4.57 -13.74
C LEU A 187 -12.24 -5.36 -12.91
N THR A 188 -12.38 -6.69 -12.77
CA THR A 188 -11.38 -7.49 -12.03
C THR A 188 -10.00 -7.46 -12.70
N ARG A 189 -9.95 -7.44 -14.03
CA ARG A 189 -8.70 -7.22 -14.78
C ARG A 189 -8.13 -5.82 -14.56
N PHE A 190 -8.98 -4.81 -14.56
CA PHE A 190 -8.60 -3.43 -14.27
C PHE A 190 -8.04 -3.27 -12.84
N PHE A 191 -8.65 -3.90 -11.84
CA PHE A 191 -8.16 -3.88 -10.45
C PHE A 191 -6.75 -4.45 -10.37
N ALA A 192 -6.53 -5.63 -10.95
CA ALA A 192 -5.21 -6.24 -11.05
C ALA A 192 -4.22 -5.33 -11.79
N ALA A 193 -4.58 -4.83 -12.97
CA ALA A 193 -3.74 -3.96 -13.81
C ALA A 193 -3.33 -2.64 -13.13
N SER A 194 -4.23 -2.08 -12.32
CA SER A 194 -4.04 -0.80 -11.64
C SER A 194 -3.35 -0.94 -10.27
N GLY A 195 -3.11 -2.19 -9.84
CA GLY A 195 -2.53 -2.50 -8.53
C GLY A 195 -3.46 -2.16 -7.37
N VAL A 196 -4.78 -2.19 -7.60
CA VAL A 196 -5.77 -2.17 -6.52
C VAL A 196 -5.50 -3.40 -5.65
N LYS A 197 -5.49 -3.25 -4.32
CA LYS A 197 -5.30 -4.40 -3.43
C LYS A 197 -6.67 -5.03 -3.11
N PRO A 198 -6.75 -6.37 -3.09
CA PRO A 198 -7.94 -7.06 -2.59
C PRO A 198 -8.36 -6.56 -1.20
N GLY A 199 -9.67 -6.34 -1.00
CA GLY A 199 -10.22 -5.96 0.31
C GLY A 199 -9.73 -4.63 0.89
N SER A 200 -9.35 -3.65 0.05
CA SER A 200 -8.75 -2.39 0.50
C SER A 200 -9.54 -1.12 0.12
N PRO A 201 -10.83 -1.00 0.49
CA PRO A 201 -11.65 0.16 0.13
C PRO A 201 -11.15 1.48 0.75
N ASP A 202 -10.38 1.42 1.84
CA ASP A 202 -9.76 2.60 2.47
C ASP A 202 -8.59 3.18 1.65
N GLU A 203 -7.86 2.31 0.94
CA GLU A 203 -6.75 2.68 0.05
C GLU A 203 -7.27 3.04 -1.35
N PHE A 204 -8.33 2.37 -1.80
CA PHE A 204 -8.97 2.60 -3.10
C PHE A 204 -10.47 2.88 -2.94
N PRO A 205 -10.85 4.04 -2.39
CA PRO A 205 -12.26 4.42 -2.28
C PRO A 205 -12.89 4.59 -3.66
N GLY A 206 -14.22 4.51 -3.76
CA GLY A 206 -14.93 4.49 -5.06
C GLY A 206 -14.55 5.65 -6.01
N GLN A 207 -14.26 6.84 -5.48
CA GLN A 207 -13.80 7.99 -6.28
C GLN A 207 -12.44 7.78 -6.91
N GLU A 208 -11.52 7.16 -6.18
CA GLU A 208 -10.18 6.84 -6.68
C GLU A 208 -10.26 5.74 -7.73
N VAL A 209 -11.11 4.74 -7.51
CA VAL A 209 -11.39 3.70 -8.52
C VAL A 209 -11.94 4.32 -9.80
N ILE A 210 -12.92 5.22 -9.72
CA ILE A 210 -13.45 5.97 -10.88
C ILE A 210 -12.34 6.75 -11.60
N ARG A 211 -11.48 7.44 -10.85
CA ARG A 211 -10.35 8.22 -11.41
C ARG A 211 -9.39 7.31 -12.17
N LEU A 212 -8.95 6.22 -11.55
CA LEU A 212 -8.06 5.24 -12.15
C LEU A 212 -8.71 4.59 -13.38
N LEU A 213 -10.01 4.27 -13.32
CA LEU A 213 -10.75 3.67 -14.43
C LEU A 213 -10.93 4.64 -15.60
N ARG A 214 -11.13 5.94 -15.34
CA ARG A 214 -11.13 6.98 -16.39
C ARG A 214 -9.77 7.11 -17.07
N LEU A 215 -8.68 7.04 -16.30
CA LEU A 215 -7.31 7.03 -16.85
C LEU A 215 -7.05 5.77 -17.66
N TRP A 216 -7.55 4.62 -17.19
CA TRP A 216 -7.44 3.34 -17.87
C TRP A 216 -8.18 3.34 -19.21
N THR A 217 -9.40 3.87 -19.22
CA THR A 217 -10.29 3.92 -20.40
C THR A 217 -10.04 5.08 -21.36
N ALA A 218 -9.06 5.96 -21.08
CA ALA A 218 -8.80 7.15 -21.88
C ALA A 218 -8.39 6.83 -23.34
N ARG A 219 -7.84 5.65 -23.61
CA ARG A 219 -7.35 5.22 -24.93
C ARG A 219 -8.23 4.15 -25.60
N SER A 220 -9.03 3.43 -24.82
CA SER A 220 -9.85 2.30 -25.27
C SER A 220 -10.95 2.07 -24.24
N ASP A 221 -12.10 1.57 -24.68
CA ASP A 221 -13.16 1.14 -23.76
C ASP A 221 -12.78 -0.14 -22.98
N HIS A 222 -11.73 -0.85 -23.41
CA HIS A 222 -11.30 -2.14 -22.87
C HIS A 222 -12.42 -3.19 -22.81
N GLY A 223 -13.42 -3.08 -23.70
CA GLY A 223 -14.58 -3.96 -23.73
C GLY A 223 -15.64 -3.67 -22.65
N LEU A 224 -15.56 -2.52 -21.96
CA LEU A 224 -16.65 -2.05 -21.12
C LEU A 224 -17.90 -1.75 -21.97
N SER A 225 -19.06 -2.02 -21.39
CA SER A 225 -20.34 -1.76 -22.02
C SER A 225 -20.53 -0.26 -22.26
N ALA A 226 -21.12 0.10 -23.41
CA ALA A 226 -21.35 1.49 -23.77
C ALA A 226 -22.16 2.29 -22.72
N PRO A 227 -23.19 1.72 -22.04
CA PRO A 227 -23.87 2.40 -20.96
C PRO A 227 -22.95 2.71 -19.77
N PHE A 228 -22.15 1.73 -19.34
CA PHE A 228 -21.24 1.92 -18.21
C PHE A 228 -20.12 2.92 -18.54
N HIS A 229 -19.54 2.83 -19.73
CA HIS A 229 -18.53 3.78 -20.19
C HIS A 229 -19.07 5.22 -20.24
N ARG A 230 -20.33 5.40 -20.66
CA ARG A 230 -20.98 6.72 -20.68
C ARG A 230 -21.17 7.29 -19.27
N GLU A 231 -21.66 6.47 -18.34
CA GLU A 231 -21.85 6.87 -16.95
C GLU A 231 -20.50 7.21 -16.28
N LEU A 232 -19.47 6.41 -16.56
CA LEU A 232 -18.12 6.63 -16.05
C LEU A 232 -17.59 8.02 -16.45
N HIS A 233 -17.82 8.46 -17.69
CA HIS A 233 -17.32 9.74 -18.22
C HIS A 233 -18.31 10.89 -18.13
N HIS A 234 -19.46 10.70 -17.46
CA HIS A 234 -20.43 11.77 -17.28
C HIS A 234 -19.80 12.92 -16.44
N PRO A 235 -19.90 14.19 -16.89
CA PRO A 235 -19.42 15.32 -16.10
C PRO A 235 -20.19 15.38 -14.77
N ARG A 236 -19.49 15.48 -13.64
CA ARG A 236 -20.11 15.93 -12.38
C ARG A 236 -20.38 17.41 -12.56
N ALA A 237 -21.64 17.82 -12.70
CA ALA A 237 -21.99 19.23 -12.65
C ALA A 237 -21.53 19.77 -11.28
N GLY A 238 -20.89 20.94 -11.28
CA GLY A 238 -20.42 21.57 -10.04
C GLY A 238 -21.59 21.89 -9.12
N ILE A 239 -21.31 21.89 -7.81
CA ILE A 239 -22.14 22.36 -6.67
C ILE A 239 -23.46 23.02 -7.12
N GLY A 240 -24.46 22.18 -7.36
CA GLY A 240 -25.74 22.55 -7.95
C GLY A 240 -26.51 21.27 -8.25
N GLU A 241 -27.47 20.97 -7.37
CA GLU A 241 -28.47 19.87 -7.39
C GLU A 241 -28.22 18.76 -8.44
N ASP A 242 -27.61 17.66 -7.97
CA ASP A 242 -27.44 16.40 -8.71
C ASP A 242 -28.81 15.86 -9.18
N GLU A 243 -29.21 16.12 -10.43
CA GLU A 243 -30.34 15.42 -11.06
C GLU A 243 -29.99 13.97 -11.45
N SER A 244 -28.69 13.60 -11.51
CA SER A 244 -28.23 12.23 -11.82
C SER A 244 -27.49 11.57 -10.65
N GLY A 245 -28.20 11.14 -9.62
CA GLY A 245 -27.59 10.41 -8.50
C GLY A 245 -27.04 9.01 -8.85
N LYS A 246 -26.92 8.67 -10.14
CA LYS A 246 -26.19 7.47 -10.62
C LYS A 246 -24.70 7.53 -10.31
N ALA A 247 -24.08 8.71 -10.34
CA ALA A 247 -22.65 8.85 -10.07
C ALA A 247 -22.27 8.47 -8.63
N SER A 248 -23.12 8.78 -7.66
CA SER A 248 -22.92 8.40 -6.26
C SER A 248 -23.19 6.91 -6.04
N VAL A 249 -24.21 6.34 -6.70
CA VAL A 249 -24.46 4.90 -6.68
C VAL A 249 -23.30 4.12 -7.30
N LEU A 250 -22.75 4.60 -8.42
CA LEU A 250 -21.60 3.96 -9.06
C LEU A 250 -20.36 3.99 -8.15
N GLU A 251 -20.12 5.10 -7.47
CA GLU A 251 -19.05 5.23 -6.49
C GLU A 251 -19.17 4.18 -5.39
N VAL A 252 -20.34 4.05 -4.76
CA VAL A 252 -20.62 3.05 -3.72
C VAL A 252 -20.48 1.62 -4.27
N LEU A 253 -20.96 1.37 -5.48
CA LEU A 253 -20.89 0.05 -6.11
C LEU A 253 -19.44 -0.38 -6.37
N LEU A 254 -18.62 0.49 -6.95
CA LEU A 254 -17.20 0.21 -7.22
C LEU A 254 -16.40 0.01 -5.92
N GLU A 255 -16.72 0.78 -4.87
CA GLU A 255 -16.10 0.61 -3.55
C GLU A 255 -16.41 -0.76 -2.96
N ARG A 256 -17.68 -1.20 -2.98
CA ARG A 256 -18.07 -2.54 -2.51
C ARG A 256 -17.44 -3.66 -3.33
N LEU A 257 -17.24 -3.44 -4.63
CA LEU A 257 -16.54 -4.40 -5.48
C LEU A 257 -15.08 -4.53 -5.08
N VAL A 258 -14.39 -3.44 -4.70
CA VAL A 258 -13.02 -3.51 -4.17
C VAL A 258 -12.97 -4.20 -2.81
N GLU A 259 -13.91 -3.87 -1.92
CA GLU A 259 -14.02 -4.43 -0.57
C GLU A 259 -14.14 -5.97 -0.56
N HIS A 260 -14.87 -6.53 -1.53
CA HIS A 260 -15.13 -7.97 -1.61
C HIS A 260 -14.42 -8.65 -2.78
N TRP A 261 -13.46 -7.97 -3.40
CA TRP A 261 -12.59 -8.60 -4.37
C TRP A 261 -11.42 -9.28 -3.66
N ASP A 262 -11.21 -10.55 -3.96
CA ASP A 262 -10.21 -11.44 -3.34
C ASP A 262 -8.92 -11.59 -4.17
N GLY A 263 -8.80 -10.82 -5.26
CA GLY A 263 -7.67 -10.92 -6.19
C GLY A 263 -7.89 -11.91 -7.34
N THR A 264 -9.06 -12.54 -7.46
CA THR A 264 -9.37 -13.46 -8.56
C THR A 264 -10.03 -12.77 -9.74
N LEU A 265 -9.78 -13.29 -10.94
CA LEU A 265 -10.47 -12.84 -12.15
C LEU A 265 -11.87 -13.43 -12.19
N TYR A 266 -12.83 -12.60 -12.57
CA TYR A 266 -14.19 -13.04 -12.85
C TYR A 266 -14.21 -13.78 -14.20
N GLU A 267 -13.81 -15.04 -14.19
CA GLU A 267 -13.65 -15.90 -15.38
C GLU A 267 -13.98 -17.36 -15.03
N PRO A 268 -14.35 -18.21 -15.99
CA PRO A 268 -14.70 -19.62 -15.70
C PRO A 268 -13.63 -20.43 -14.96
N LYS A 269 -12.35 -20.03 -15.09
CA LYS A 269 -11.22 -20.68 -14.45
C LYS A 269 -10.86 -20.10 -13.08
N HIS A 270 -11.48 -19.01 -12.64
CA HIS A 270 -11.25 -18.35 -11.34
C HIS A 270 -9.76 -18.20 -10.96
N ARG A 271 -8.93 -17.80 -11.93
CA ARG A 271 -7.48 -17.63 -11.73
C ARG A 271 -7.20 -16.38 -10.91
N LYS A 272 -6.13 -16.38 -10.10
CA LYS A 272 -5.65 -15.17 -9.42
C LYS A 272 -5.04 -14.22 -10.44
N ALA A 273 -5.13 -12.92 -10.18
CA ALA A 273 -4.47 -11.91 -10.99
C ALA A 273 -3.61 -10.97 -10.16
N ALA A 274 -2.45 -10.63 -10.71
CA ALA A 274 -1.55 -9.66 -10.11
C ALA A 274 -0.95 -8.72 -11.16
N PRO A 275 -0.63 -7.47 -10.78
CA PRO A 275 0.07 -6.56 -11.67
C PRO A 275 1.49 -7.03 -11.93
N LEU A 276 1.92 -6.90 -13.17
CA LEU A 276 3.34 -6.74 -13.47
C LEU A 276 3.84 -5.38 -12.96
N LYS A 277 5.08 -5.38 -12.52
CA LYS A 277 5.80 -4.22 -12.01
C LYS A 277 7.10 -4.05 -12.77
N LEU A 278 7.56 -2.81 -12.87
CA LEU A 278 8.90 -2.50 -13.34
C LEU A 278 9.78 -2.16 -12.15
N ILE A 279 11.01 -2.68 -12.15
CA ILE A 279 12.04 -2.38 -11.16
C ILE A 279 13.17 -1.62 -11.85
N LEU A 280 13.48 -0.43 -11.34
CA LEU A 280 14.66 0.36 -11.68
C LEU A 280 15.79 0.03 -10.70
N ALA A 281 16.52 -1.05 -11.01
CA ALA A 281 17.62 -1.54 -10.19
C ALA A 281 18.96 -0.85 -10.50
N ASP A 282 19.96 -1.10 -9.64
CA ASP A 282 21.32 -0.54 -9.74
C ASP A 282 21.30 0.99 -9.92
N ARG A 283 20.53 1.67 -9.06
CA ARG A 283 20.38 3.14 -9.07
C ARG A 283 19.85 3.66 -10.42
N GLY A 284 18.96 2.90 -11.05
CA GLY A 284 18.35 3.20 -12.34
C GLY A 284 19.29 3.02 -13.52
N ARG A 285 20.16 2.02 -13.46
CA ARG A 285 20.97 1.56 -14.59
C ARG A 285 20.40 0.31 -15.24
N LYS A 286 19.52 -0.40 -14.54
CA LYS A 286 18.84 -1.60 -15.03
C LYS A 286 17.33 -1.42 -14.89
N LEU A 287 16.58 -1.94 -15.86
CA LEU A 287 15.12 -1.96 -15.84
C LEU A 287 14.68 -3.41 -16.04
N GLU A 288 13.89 -3.94 -15.10
CA GLU A 288 13.49 -5.34 -15.06
C GLU A 288 12.00 -5.48 -14.81
N TRP A 289 11.43 -6.62 -15.22
CA TRP A 289 10.09 -7.02 -14.84
C TRP A 289 10.10 -7.72 -13.49
N ALA A 290 9.05 -7.47 -12.71
CA ALA A 290 8.68 -8.23 -11.52
C ALA A 290 7.17 -8.37 -11.49
N ALA A 291 6.66 -9.15 -10.54
CA ALA A 291 5.22 -9.29 -10.31
C ALA A 291 4.91 -9.16 -8.82
N THR A 292 3.75 -8.62 -8.47
CA THR A 292 3.32 -8.62 -7.07
C THR A 292 3.05 -10.04 -6.60
N ALA A 293 3.62 -10.40 -5.45
CA ALA A 293 3.37 -11.71 -4.83
C ALA A 293 1.90 -11.83 -4.43
N VAL A 294 1.36 -13.04 -4.56
CA VAL A 294 -0.05 -13.32 -4.30
C VAL A 294 -0.16 -14.26 -3.12
N GLU A 295 -1.01 -13.92 -2.15
CA GLU A 295 -1.20 -14.74 -0.96
C GLU A 295 -1.64 -16.16 -1.32
N GLY A 296 -1.03 -17.15 -0.67
CA GLY A 296 -1.29 -18.57 -0.92
C GLY A 296 -0.65 -19.15 -2.19
N LEU A 297 0.19 -18.38 -2.91
CA LEU A 297 1.01 -18.89 -4.02
C LEU A 297 2.49 -18.62 -3.75
N SER A 298 3.24 -19.64 -3.35
CA SER A 298 4.69 -19.53 -3.12
C SER A 298 5.51 -19.71 -4.38
N GLU A 299 5.00 -20.48 -5.34
CA GLU A 299 5.65 -20.78 -6.61
C GLU A 299 4.62 -21.09 -7.69
N THR A 300 4.86 -20.62 -8.92
CA THR A 300 3.98 -20.90 -10.08
C THR A 300 4.73 -20.74 -11.39
N VAL A 301 4.08 -21.06 -12.52
CA VAL A 301 4.64 -20.87 -13.87
C VAL A 301 3.68 -20.05 -14.70
N VAL A 302 4.23 -19.02 -15.35
CA VAL A 302 3.50 -18.19 -16.31
C VAL A 302 4.19 -18.24 -17.66
N SER A 303 3.44 -18.05 -18.74
CA SER A 303 3.98 -18.02 -20.10
C SER A 303 3.54 -16.79 -20.86
N SER A 304 4.42 -16.26 -21.70
CA SER A 304 4.09 -15.18 -22.63
C SER A 304 3.29 -15.73 -23.81
N THR A 305 2.59 -14.84 -24.51
CA THR A 305 1.91 -15.17 -25.78
C THR A 305 2.85 -15.67 -26.88
N ARG A 306 4.17 -15.50 -26.70
CA ARG A 306 5.23 -15.99 -27.60
C ARG A 306 5.72 -17.40 -27.23
N GLY A 307 5.18 -18.00 -26.17
CA GLY A 307 5.53 -19.35 -25.72
C GLY A 307 6.76 -19.42 -24.80
N GLU A 308 7.28 -18.30 -24.33
CA GLU A 308 8.35 -18.26 -23.33
C GLU A 308 7.74 -18.50 -21.94
N SER A 309 8.29 -19.42 -21.16
CA SER A 309 7.80 -19.75 -19.82
C SER A 309 8.75 -19.27 -18.74
N PHE A 310 8.19 -18.76 -17.65
CA PHE A 310 8.91 -18.19 -16.52
C PHE A 310 8.41 -18.84 -15.23
N ARG A 311 9.35 -19.31 -14.41
CA ARG A 311 9.06 -19.87 -13.10
C ARG A 311 9.15 -18.77 -12.06
N LEU A 312 8.04 -18.49 -11.40
CA LEU A 312 7.92 -17.46 -10.37
C LEU A 312 8.01 -18.10 -9.00
N PHE A 313 8.72 -17.47 -8.08
CA PHE A 313 8.77 -17.87 -6.68
C PHE A 313 8.83 -16.62 -5.80
N ASP A 314 8.25 -16.67 -4.60
CA ASP A 314 8.28 -15.56 -3.63
C ASP A 314 9.55 -15.70 -2.77
N PRO A 315 10.60 -14.89 -3.03
CA PRO A 315 11.83 -14.95 -2.26
C PRO A 315 11.74 -14.30 -0.88
N TYR A 316 10.60 -13.67 -0.53
CA TYR A 316 10.36 -12.67 0.53
C TYR A 316 10.29 -11.23 -0.01
N GLY A 317 9.40 -10.41 0.56
CA GLY A 317 9.31 -8.96 0.26
C GLY A 317 8.14 -8.53 -0.62
N GLY A 318 7.20 -9.42 -0.96
CA GLY A 318 5.94 -9.06 -1.62
C GLY A 318 6.03 -8.92 -3.14
N LEU A 319 7.17 -9.29 -3.75
CA LEU A 319 7.36 -9.38 -5.20
C LEU A 319 7.88 -10.77 -5.57
N PHE A 320 7.33 -11.38 -6.61
CA PHE A 320 7.87 -12.59 -7.21
C PHE A 320 9.17 -12.29 -7.97
N ALA A 321 10.14 -13.19 -7.82
CA ALA A 321 11.33 -13.28 -8.67
C ALA A 321 11.11 -14.25 -9.83
N GLY A 322 12.03 -14.28 -10.81
CA GLY A 322 11.99 -15.23 -11.95
C GLY A 322 11.65 -14.62 -13.32
N LEU A 323 11.52 -13.30 -13.40
CA LEU A 323 11.27 -12.55 -14.66
C LEU A 323 12.50 -11.80 -15.18
N GLU A 324 13.69 -12.05 -14.62
CA GLU A 324 14.92 -11.30 -14.91
C GLU A 324 15.41 -11.51 -16.35
N SER A 325 15.04 -12.63 -16.96
CA SER A 325 15.36 -12.94 -18.37
C SER A 325 14.39 -12.28 -19.36
N LEU A 326 13.24 -11.79 -18.90
CA LEU A 326 12.27 -11.12 -19.75
C LEU A 326 12.74 -9.68 -20.02
N MET A 327 13.10 -9.40 -21.27
CA MET A 327 13.57 -8.08 -21.67
C MET A 327 12.45 -7.04 -21.63
N VAL A 328 12.76 -5.85 -21.13
CA VAL A 328 11.84 -4.69 -21.14
C VAL A 328 12.00 -3.92 -22.46
N GLY A 329 10.98 -3.99 -23.32
CA GLY A 329 10.95 -3.33 -24.62
C GLY A 329 9.96 -2.16 -24.69
N PRO A 330 10.17 -1.18 -25.61
CA PRO A 330 9.29 -0.01 -25.74
C PRO A 330 7.86 -0.37 -26.12
N TYR A 331 7.68 -1.44 -26.91
CA TYR A 331 6.34 -1.92 -27.28
C TYR A 331 5.54 -2.37 -26.07
N GLN A 332 6.13 -3.19 -25.19
CA GLN A 332 5.47 -3.70 -23.97
C GLN A 332 5.11 -2.55 -23.03
N LEU A 333 6.00 -1.57 -22.88
CA LEU A 333 5.72 -0.41 -22.03
C LEU A 333 4.50 0.39 -22.49
N SER A 334 4.34 0.60 -23.80
CA SER A 334 3.25 1.40 -24.35
C SER A 334 1.96 0.63 -24.66
N HIS A 335 2.04 -0.67 -24.96
CA HIS A 335 0.89 -1.48 -25.40
C HIS A 335 0.46 -2.54 -24.39
N GLY A 336 1.25 -2.78 -23.34
CA GLY A 336 0.96 -3.79 -22.34
C GLY A 336 1.74 -5.09 -22.52
N LEU A 337 1.64 -5.94 -21.52
CA LEU A 337 2.21 -7.28 -21.49
C LEU A 337 1.33 -8.20 -20.64
N ASP A 338 0.97 -9.34 -21.21
CA ASP A 338 0.23 -10.40 -20.52
C ASP A 338 1.10 -11.65 -20.39
N LEU A 339 1.15 -12.23 -19.19
CA LEU A 339 1.67 -13.56 -18.94
C LEU A 339 0.58 -14.40 -18.29
N GLU A 340 0.35 -15.61 -18.82
CA GLU A 340 -0.71 -16.48 -18.36
C GLU A 340 -0.16 -17.80 -17.82
N GLY A 341 -0.66 -18.22 -16.67
CA GLY A 341 -0.47 -19.53 -16.07
C GLY A 341 -1.79 -20.23 -15.76
N GLU A 342 -1.71 -21.42 -15.17
CA GLU A 342 -2.88 -22.18 -14.72
C GLU A 342 -3.58 -21.51 -13.53
N GLU A 343 -2.80 -20.98 -12.59
CA GLU A 343 -3.30 -20.39 -11.33
C GLU A 343 -3.23 -18.86 -11.30
N LEU A 344 -2.35 -18.26 -12.11
CA LEU A 344 -1.99 -16.85 -12.06
C LEU A 344 -2.00 -16.22 -13.44
N VAL A 345 -2.58 -15.03 -13.54
CA VAL A 345 -2.46 -14.14 -14.71
C VAL A 345 -1.76 -12.86 -14.27
N LEU A 346 -0.72 -12.48 -15.02
CA LEU A 346 0.03 -11.26 -14.79
C LEU A 346 -0.21 -10.27 -15.93
N HIS A 347 -0.48 -9.02 -15.56
CA HIS A 347 -0.81 -7.99 -16.54
C HIS A 347 -0.03 -6.70 -16.28
N TRP A 348 0.58 -6.16 -17.33
CA TRP A 348 1.09 -4.79 -17.40
C TRP A 348 0.18 -3.96 -18.29
N GLN A 349 -0.31 -2.83 -17.75
CA GLN A 349 -1.02 -1.86 -18.56
C GLN A 349 -0.03 -0.99 -19.34
N GLY A 350 -0.20 -0.94 -20.67
CA GLY A 350 0.49 0.03 -21.52
C GLY A 350 0.26 1.47 -21.06
N ARG A 351 1.35 2.19 -20.76
CA ARG A 351 1.34 3.56 -20.23
C ARG A 351 2.40 4.40 -20.94
N GLU A 352 2.28 5.72 -20.91
CA GLU A 352 3.30 6.66 -21.43
C GLU A 352 4.02 7.43 -20.31
N VAL A 353 3.50 7.32 -19.08
CA VAL A 353 4.07 7.90 -17.86
C VAL A 353 4.03 6.81 -16.81
N VAL A 354 5.20 6.41 -16.32
CA VAL A 354 5.37 5.41 -15.27
C VAL A 354 6.07 6.05 -14.08
N PHE A 355 5.43 6.00 -12.93
CA PHE A 355 5.97 6.48 -11.67
C PHE A 355 6.70 5.35 -10.96
N PHE A 356 7.78 5.67 -10.27
CA PHE A 356 8.52 4.74 -9.44
C PHE A 356 8.78 5.37 -8.07
N THR A 357 8.62 4.56 -7.03
CA THR A 357 8.96 4.87 -5.64
C THR A 357 9.99 3.88 -5.14
N GLU A 358 10.79 4.26 -4.15
CA GLU A 358 11.71 3.34 -3.51
C GLU A 358 10.94 2.22 -2.80
N ASP A 359 11.37 0.98 -3.01
CA ASP A 359 10.83 -0.21 -2.35
C ASP A 359 11.54 -0.46 -1.03
N GLU A 360 10.76 -0.68 0.02
CA GLU A 360 11.25 -0.75 1.40
C GLU A 360 12.12 -1.98 1.67
N TYR A 361 12.04 -3.02 0.83
CA TYR A 361 12.77 -4.28 1.04
C TYR A 361 14.06 -4.34 0.21
N SER A 362 13.99 -3.95 -1.06
CA SER A 362 15.11 -4.03 -2.00
C SER A 362 15.96 -2.75 -2.02
N GLY A 363 15.40 -1.60 -1.67
CA GLY A 363 16.01 -0.29 -1.90
C GLY A 363 16.08 0.11 -3.39
N ASP A 364 15.50 -0.71 -4.28
CA ASP A 364 15.34 -0.38 -5.69
C ASP A 364 14.05 0.43 -5.91
N TYR A 365 13.91 1.02 -7.10
CA TYR A 365 12.72 1.81 -7.43
C TYR A 365 11.69 0.93 -8.13
N VAL A 366 10.52 0.73 -7.53
CA VAL A 366 9.44 -0.11 -8.07
C VAL A 366 8.31 0.75 -8.62
N SER A 367 7.71 0.32 -9.74
CA SER A 367 6.64 1.06 -10.40
C SER A 367 5.35 1.15 -9.56
N THR A 368 4.77 2.34 -9.49
CA THR A 368 3.51 2.63 -8.81
C THR A 368 2.47 3.23 -9.76
N SER A 369 1.19 3.07 -9.43
CA SER A 369 0.08 3.58 -10.23
C SER A 369 -0.28 5.04 -9.91
N VAL A 370 0.23 5.58 -8.80
CA VAL A 370 -0.14 6.87 -8.23
C VAL A 370 1.11 7.70 -7.96
N PHE A 371 1.01 9.02 -8.19
CA PHE A 371 2.00 9.98 -7.73
C PHE A 371 1.66 10.45 -6.30
N ASN A 372 2.56 10.25 -5.34
CA ASN A 372 2.40 10.74 -3.96
C ASN A 372 3.32 11.93 -3.67
N PRO A 373 2.80 13.11 -3.30
CA PRO A 373 3.62 14.19 -2.78
C PRO A 373 4.35 13.77 -1.50
N GLY A 374 5.55 14.32 -1.27
CA GLY A 374 6.37 13.98 -0.09
C GLY A 374 7.15 12.68 -0.20
N GLU A 375 6.87 11.85 -1.21
CA GLU A 375 7.67 10.67 -1.54
C GLU A 375 8.52 11.01 -2.79
N PRO A 376 9.84 10.75 -2.78
CA PRO A 376 10.68 11.00 -3.95
C PRO A 376 10.34 10.02 -5.07
N HIS A 377 9.88 10.54 -6.20
CA HIS A 377 9.53 9.75 -7.38
C HIS A 377 10.58 9.82 -8.46
N TRP A 378 10.79 8.70 -9.15
CA TRP A 378 11.37 8.70 -10.49
C TRP A 378 10.26 8.48 -11.50
N ILE A 379 10.38 9.10 -12.68
CA ILE A 379 9.31 9.10 -13.68
C ILE A 379 9.90 8.74 -15.04
N LEU A 380 9.51 7.60 -15.58
CA LEU A 380 9.85 7.17 -16.93
C LEU A 380 8.72 7.60 -17.87
N VAL A 381 9.05 8.38 -18.89
CA VAL A 381 8.08 9.04 -19.78
C VAL A 381 8.43 8.78 -21.24
N ALA A 382 7.44 8.43 -22.06
CA ALA A 382 7.63 8.28 -23.50
C ALA A 382 8.05 9.63 -24.12
N ASP A 383 8.98 9.62 -25.07
CA ASP A 383 9.59 10.84 -25.60
C ASP A 383 8.56 11.82 -26.21
N GLY A 384 7.45 11.31 -26.75
CA GLY A 384 6.33 12.13 -27.24
C GLY A 384 5.63 12.96 -26.15
N MET A 385 5.64 12.48 -24.90
CA MET A 385 5.02 13.13 -23.74
C MET A 385 6.02 13.91 -22.88
N ALA A 386 7.32 13.67 -23.05
CA ALA A 386 8.37 14.29 -22.27
C ALA A 386 8.33 15.84 -22.28
N PRO A 387 8.06 16.55 -23.40
CA PRO A 387 7.89 18.01 -23.39
C PRO A 387 6.78 18.50 -22.46
N SER A 388 5.60 17.88 -22.56
CA SER A 388 4.43 18.23 -21.74
C SER A 388 4.67 17.92 -20.26
N VAL A 389 5.27 16.76 -19.94
CA VAL A 389 5.62 16.40 -18.56
C VAL A 389 6.68 17.37 -17.99
N ARG A 390 7.70 17.72 -18.77
CA ARG A 390 8.74 18.69 -18.34
C ARG A 390 8.14 20.05 -18.02
N GLU A 391 7.24 20.56 -18.87
CA GLU A 391 6.54 21.83 -18.64
C GLU A 391 5.71 21.77 -17.35
N THR A 392 4.91 20.71 -17.19
CA THR A 392 4.11 20.49 -15.97
C THR A 392 5.00 20.43 -14.74
N LEU A 393 6.04 19.59 -14.73
CA LEU A 393 6.97 19.45 -13.61
C LEU A 393 7.71 20.77 -13.30
N THR A 394 8.14 21.51 -14.31
CA THR A 394 8.81 22.81 -14.10
C THR A 394 7.85 23.79 -13.42
N GLY A 395 6.59 23.81 -13.84
CA GLY A 395 5.56 24.64 -13.22
C GLY A 395 5.09 24.17 -11.85
N LEU A 396 5.34 22.92 -11.46
CA LEU A 396 5.02 22.39 -10.12
C LEU A 396 6.20 22.52 -9.15
N LEU A 397 7.43 22.32 -9.64
CA LEU A 397 8.66 22.36 -8.85
C LEU A 397 9.27 23.76 -8.74
N GLY A 398 8.85 24.70 -9.59
CA GLY A 398 9.47 26.02 -9.72
C GLY A 398 10.90 25.99 -10.31
N ARG A 399 11.40 24.81 -10.69
CA ARG A 399 12.73 24.59 -11.27
C ARG A 399 12.68 23.51 -12.35
N LYS A 400 13.66 23.52 -13.25
CA LYS A 400 13.77 22.47 -14.27
C LYS A 400 14.05 21.11 -13.61
N PRO A 401 13.30 20.05 -13.93
CA PRO A 401 13.53 18.72 -13.37
C PRO A 401 14.83 18.12 -13.90
N ARG A 402 15.43 17.20 -13.12
CA ARG A 402 16.64 16.47 -13.53
C ARG A 402 16.25 15.36 -14.50
N GLU A 403 16.84 15.40 -15.70
CA GLU A 403 16.56 14.47 -16.79
C GLU A 403 17.77 13.60 -17.10
N ALA A 404 17.51 12.35 -17.47
CA ALA A 404 18.46 11.40 -18.03
C ALA A 404 17.81 10.67 -19.20
N ARG A 405 18.64 10.16 -20.12
CA ARG A 405 18.15 9.26 -21.16
C ARG A 405 17.54 8.01 -20.51
N GLY A 406 16.35 7.60 -20.95
CA GLY A 406 15.74 6.37 -20.47
C GLY A 406 16.54 5.13 -20.84
N LEU A 407 16.40 4.07 -20.05
CA LEU A 407 17.05 2.78 -20.30
C LEU A 407 16.45 2.04 -21.50
N VAL A 408 15.26 2.47 -21.95
CA VAL A 408 14.56 1.93 -23.11
C VAL A 408 14.53 2.98 -24.23
N PRO A 409 14.80 2.62 -25.50
CA PRO A 409 14.72 3.55 -26.61
C PRO A 409 13.32 4.20 -26.73
N GLY A 410 13.28 5.52 -26.96
CA GLY A 410 12.02 6.27 -27.05
C GLY A 410 11.44 6.73 -25.71
N TRP A 411 12.22 6.62 -24.62
CA TRP A 411 11.82 7.01 -23.28
C TRP A 411 12.86 7.91 -22.60
N THR A 412 12.38 8.81 -21.75
CA THR A 412 13.15 9.75 -20.95
C THR A 412 12.87 9.52 -19.46
N LEU A 413 13.92 9.58 -18.62
CA LEU A 413 13.83 9.36 -17.18
C LEU A 413 14.02 10.69 -16.43
N PHE A 414 13.02 11.07 -15.64
CA PHE A 414 13.08 12.18 -14.69
C PHE A 414 13.41 11.63 -13.30
N LYS A 415 14.41 12.20 -12.63
CA LYS A 415 14.91 11.69 -11.34
C LYS A 415 14.64 12.67 -10.20
N ASN A 416 14.40 12.10 -9.01
CA ASN A 416 14.24 12.80 -7.74
C ASN A 416 13.18 13.91 -7.79
N ILE A 417 11.99 13.53 -8.26
CA ILE A 417 10.83 14.40 -8.33
C ILE A 417 10.09 14.30 -6.99
N ASP A 418 10.15 15.37 -6.20
CA ASP A 418 9.35 15.55 -4.98
C ASP A 418 8.65 16.91 -5.07
N LEU A 419 7.34 16.93 -4.86
CA LEU A 419 6.56 18.17 -4.88
C LEU A 419 6.58 18.82 -3.49
N ALA A 420 6.66 20.15 -3.46
CA ALA A 420 6.59 20.95 -2.25
C ALA A 420 5.15 21.05 -1.70
N ASP A 421 5.03 21.40 -0.42
CA ASP A 421 3.79 21.39 0.39
C ASP A 421 2.71 22.38 -0.09
N ASP A 422 3.07 23.35 -0.94
CA ASP A 422 2.27 24.52 -1.28
C ASP A 422 1.62 24.45 -2.66
N VAL A 423 1.64 23.31 -3.36
CA VAL A 423 1.01 23.17 -4.67
C VAL A 423 -0.48 22.81 -4.54
N PRO A 424 -1.44 23.77 -4.69
CA PRO A 424 -2.85 23.46 -4.59
C PRO A 424 -3.29 22.54 -5.74
N ILE A 425 -4.06 21.49 -5.43
CA ILE A 425 -4.57 20.50 -6.40
C ILE A 425 -5.33 21.18 -7.55
N GLY A 426 -6.07 22.27 -7.27
CA GLY A 426 -6.75 23.06 -8.30
C GLY A 426 -5.81 23.60 -9.37
N SER A 427 -4.56 23.93 -9.01
CA SER A 427 -3.54 24.36 -9.98
C SER A 427 -3.00 23.22 -10.83
N ILE A 428 -3.06 21.98 -10.33
CA ILE A 428 -2.74 20.76 -11.09
C ILE A 428 -3.87 20.47 -12.08
N LEU A 429 -5.12 20.54 -11.64
CA LEU A 429 -6.30 20.21 -12.45
C LEU A 429 -6.60 21.22 -13.58
N GLN A 430 -6.23 22.49 -13.42
CA GLN A 430 -6.40 23.51 -14.46
C GLN A 430 -5.38 23.38 -15.61
N ARG A 431 -4.38 22.51 -15.47
CA ARG A 431 -3.32 22.31 -16.46
C ARG A 431 -3.67 21.14 -17.38
N LYS A 432 -3.06 21.14 -18.57
CA LYS A 432 -3.19 20.19 -19.70
C LYS A 432 -3.50 18.72 -19.32
N PRO A 433 -4.02 17.87 -20.23
CA PRO A 433 -4.40 16.47 -19.96
C PRO A 433 -3.40 15.63 -19.15
N VAL A 434 -2.10 15.88 -19.32
CA VAL A 434 -1.00 15.22 -18.58
C VAL A 434 -1.10 15.40 -17.05
N SER A 435 -1.73 16.47 -16.59
CA SER A 435 -1.78 16.82 -15.17
C SER A 435 -2.64 15.85 -14.36
N ALA A 436 -3.56 15.13 -15.01
CA ALA A 436 -4.36 14.07 -14.37
C ALA A 436 -3.50 12.94 -13.78
N HIS A 437 -2.29 12.70 -14.33
CA HIS A 437 -1.34 11.72 -13.80
C HIS A 437 -0.69 12.15 -12.48
N PHE A 438 -0.63 13.45 -12.21
CA PHE A 438 0.00 14.02 -11.02
C PHE A 438 -0.99 14.33 -9.90
N VAL A 439 -2.29 14.05 -10.11
CA VAL A 439 -3.31 14.12 -9.07
C VAL A 439 -3.07 12.98 -8.09
N PRO A 440 -2.78 13.28 -6.81
CA PRO A 440 -2.50 12.22 -5.85
C PRO A 440 -3.75 11.44 -5.45
N ALA A 441 -3.57 10.22 -4.96
CA ALA A 441 -4.69 9.38 -4.53
C ALA A 441 -5.44 9.96 -3.32
N VAL A 442 -6.74 9.71 -3.29
CA VAL A 442 -7.59 9.90 -2.11
C VAL A 442 -7.23 8.82 -1.07
N ARG A 443 -7.20 9.17 0.21
CA ARG A 443 -6.96 8.22 1.32
C ARG A 443 -7.96 8.49 2.44
N ARG A 444 -8.72 7.49 2.89
CA ARG A 444 -9.64 7.66 4.03
C ARG A 444 -8.98 7.37 5.39
N GLY A 445 -7.98 6.49 5.41
CA GLY A 445 -7.27 6.08 6.62
C GLY A 445 -5.85 6.62 6.74
N THR A 446 -5.26 6.34 7.91
CA THR A 446 -3.85 6.59 8.20
C THR A 446 -3.03 5.34 7.89
N ARG A 447 -1.77 5.47 7.44
CA ARG A 447 -0.85 4.34 7.25
C ARG A 447 0.58 4.64 7.65
N PHE A 448 1.35 3.60 7.98
CA PHE A 448 2.81 3.71 8.08
C PHE A 448 3.45 3.73 6.69
N ALA A 449 4.52 4.49 6.57
CA ALA A 449 5.41 4.50 5.40
C ALA A 449 6.86 4.58 5.87
N HIS A 450 7.77 3.97 5.11
CA HIS A 450 9.20 3.98 5.42
C HIS A 450 9.51 3.32 6.77
N GLY A 451 10.63 3.71 7.38
CA GLY A 451 11.14 3.14 8.62
C GLY A 451 11.95 1.87 8.40
N LEU A 452 12.76 1.52 9.40
CA LEU A 452 13.63 0.36 9.38
C LEU A 452 12.87 -0.84 9.98
N LYS A 453 12.12 -1.54 9.13
CA LYS A 453 11.31 -2.70 9.53
C LYS A 453 12.16 -3.87 10.00
N ILE A 454 11.70 -4.54 11.05
CA ILE A 454 12.21 -5.84 11.51
C ILE A 454 11.34 -6.91 10.86
N ALA A 455 11.95 -8.02 10.44
CA ALA A 455 11.32 -9.06 9.63
C ALA A 455 9.86 -9.37 10.03
N THR A 456 8.96 -9.40 9.03
CA THR A 456 7.50 -9.57 9.16
C THR A 456 7.05 -10.76 10.00
N ARG A 457 7.89 -11.79 10.19
CA ARG A 457 7.65 -12.92 11.11
C ARG A 457 7.47 -12.49 12.57
N TYR A 458 7.95 -11.30 12.94
CA TYR A 458 7.80 -10.72 14.27
C TYR A 458 6.64 -9.73 14.39
N GLY A 459 5.81 -9.60 13.34
CA GLY A 459 4.70 -8.66 13.23
C GLY A 459 4.80 -7.75 11.99
N GLN A 460 3.65 -7.32 11.46
CA GLN A 460 3.59 -6.50 10.23
C GLN A 460 4.14 -5.06 10.42
N HIS A 461 4.12 -4.54 11.65
CA HIS A 461 4.50 -3.15 11.97
C HIS A 461 5.55 -3.10 13.08
N HIS A 462 6.65 -3.83 12.87
CA HIS A 462 7.75 -3.90 13.81
C HIS A 462 8.94 -3.12 13.26
N TYR A 463 9.46 -2.15 14.01
CA TYR A 463 10.51 -1.23 13.57
C TYR A 463 11.65 -1.15 14.60
N LEU A 464 12.84 -0.80 14.13
CA LEU A 464 13.98 -0.52 15.01
C LEU A 464 13.87 0.89 15.60
N ALA A 465 14.29 1.03 16.86
CA ALA A 465 14.42 2.31 17.54
C ALA A 465 15.40 3.22 16.77
N GLY A 466 15.00 4.48 16.57
CA GLY A 466 15.70 5.43 15.70
C GLY A 466 15.42 5.25 14.20
N GLY A 467 14.68 4.21 13.82
CA GLY A 467 14.18 3.92 12.47
C GLY A 467 12.67 3.82 12.43
N GLU A 468 11.96 4.59 13.27
CA GLU A 468 10.50 4.63 13.31
C GLU A 468 9.92 5.06 11.94
N PRO A 469 8.74 4.54 11.56
CA PRO A 469 8.13 4.89 10.28
C PRO A 469 7.62 6.34 10.30
N ASP A 470 7.39 6.88 9.11
CA ASP A 470 6.56 8.07 8.96
C ASP A 470 5.08 7.67 8.89
N LEU A 471 4.19 8.61 9.22
CA LEU A 471 2.76 8.44 9.25
C LEU A 471 2.10 9.21 8.11
N LEU A 472 1.49 8.50 7.18
CA LEU A 472 0.70 9.11 6.11
C LEU A 472 -0.72 9.33 6.59
N LEU A 473 -1.11 10.60 6.59
CA LEU A 473 -2.42 11.03 7.07
C LEU A 473 -3.52 10.83 6.02
N PRO A 474 -4.79 10.73 6.48
CA PRO A 474 -5.95 10.75 5.61
C PRO A 474 -5.93 11.97 4.69
N ARG A 475 -6.38 11.77 3.47
CA ARG A 475 -6.42 12.80 2.43
C ARG A 475 -7.78 12.80 1.75
N ASN A 476 -8.58 13.82 2.08
CA ASN A 476 -9.80 14.12 1.37
C ASN A 476 -9.57 15.31 0.42
N LEU A 477 -9.68 15.07 -0.90
CA LEU A 477 -9.46 16.11 -1.93
C LEU A 477 -10.58 17.18 -1.95
N SER A 478 -11.72 16.93 -1.30
CA SER A 478 -12.87 17.85 -1.26
C SER A 478 -12.94 18.78 -0.05
N SER A 479 -12.14 18.57 0.99
CA SER A 479 -12.10 19.44 2.18
C SER A 479 -10.71 20.04 2.37
N SER A 480 -10.51 21.26 1.86
CA SER A 480 -9.32 22.08 2.17
C SER A 480 -9.35 22.67 3.59
N GLU A 481 -10.49 22.57 4.27
CA GLU A 481 -10.70 23.09 5.62
C GLU A 481 -10.96 21.93 6.58
N GLY A 482 -10.04 21.73 7.52
CA GLY A 482 -10.13 20.70 8.55
C GLY A 482 -8.86 20.62 9.38
N ARG A 483 -8.97 20.10 10.61
CA ARG A 483 -7.82 19.73 11.44
C ARG A 483 -7.84 18.23 11.65
N ILE A 484 -6.72 17.57 11.36
CA ILE A 484 -6.53 16.15 11.66
C ILE A 484 -5.95 16.06 13.06
N VAL A 485 -6.58 15.28 13.93
CA VAL A 485 -6.14 15.09 15.31
C VAL A 485 -5.52 13.69 15.42
N LEU A 486 -4.21 13.64 15.68
CA LEU A 486 -3.50 12.41 16.00
C LEU A 486 -3.45 12.22 17.51
N CYS A 487 -3.64 10.99 17.97
CA CYS A 487 -3.45 10.56 19.34
C CYS A 487 -2.42 9.43 19.36
N LEU A 488 -1.25 9.64 19.93
CA LEU A 488 -0.26 8.57 20.16
C LEU A 488 -0.20 8.30 21.67
N ASP A 489 -0.54 7.08 22.09
CA ASP A 489 -0.49 6.65 23.50
C ASP A 489 -1.16 7.66 24.46
N GLY A 490 -2.29 8.24 24.04
CA GLY A 490 -3.04 9.24 24.81
C GLY A 490 -2.53 10.68 24.70
N ARG A 491 -1.45 10.94 23.97
CA ARG A 491 -0.95 12.29 23.65
C ARG A 491 -1.53 12.76 22.33
N THR A 492 -2.15 13.93 22.34
CA THR A 492 -2.88 14.46 21.19
C THR A 492 -2.13 15.61 20.51
N GLN A 493 -2.03 15.58 19.18
CA GLN A 493 -1.49 16.67 18.36
C GLN A 493 -2.41 16.93 17.17
N ALA A 494 -2.70 18.21 16.89
CA ALA A 494 -3.57 18.63 15.80
C ALA A 494 -2.78 19.24 14.63
N PHE A 495 -3.07 18.77 13.42
CA PHE A 495 -2.44 19.20 12.17
C PHE A 495 -3.46 19.93 11.30
N ALA A 496 -2.99 20.84 10.44
CA ALA A 496 -3.84 21.36 9.37
C ALA A 496 -4.09 20.25 8.33
N ALA A 497 -5.28 20.19 7.72
CA ALA A 497 -5.58 19.21 6.68
C ALA A 497 -4.62 19.27 5.47
N SER A 498 -4.03 20.44 5.20
CA SER A 498 -2.97 20.62 4.20
C SER A 498 -1.67 19.86 4.52
N ALA A 499 -1.43 19.50 5.79
CA ALA A 499 -0.29 18.68 6.20
C ALA A 499 -0.41 17.22 5.72
N GLY A 500 -1.60 16.78 5.25
CA GLY A 500 -1.81 15.43 4.70
C GLY A 500 -1.15 15.17 3.33
N LEU A 501 -0.38 16.13 2.81
CA LEU A 501 0.38 15.95 1.57
C LEU A 501 1.67 15.15 1.77
N LYS A 502 2.40 15.31 2.88
CA LYS A 502 3.63 14.56 3.17
C LYS A 502 3.45 13.54 4.31
N PRO A 503 4.28 12.48 4.36
CA PRO A 503 4.41 11.65 5.54
C PRO A 503 4.84 12.47 6.77
N TYR A 504 4.17 12.28 7.90
CA TYR A 504 4.51 12.90 9.17
C TYR A 504 5.52 12.03 9.95
N PRO A 505 6.73 12.51 10.24
CA PRO A 505 7.79 11.68 10.82
C PRO A 505 7.55 11.34 12.30
N LEU A 506 7.20 10.09 12.63
CA LEU A 506 6.93 9.69 14.02
C LEU A 506 8.19 9.74 14.90
N ARG A 507 9.37 9.68 14.31
CA ARG A 507 10.65 9.87 15.04
C ARG A 507 10.72 11.18 15.81
N GLU A 508 9.96 12.21 15.42
CA GLU A 508 9.86 13.47 16.17
C GLU A 508 9.30 13.27 17.59
N TRP A 509 8.55 12.20 17.82
CA TRP A 509 7.91 11.89 19.11
C TRP A 509 8.83 11.11 20.05
N LYS A 510 10.00 10.68 19.58
CA LYS A 510 11.01 9.92 20.35
C LYS A 510 10.37 8.73 21.08
N LEU A 511 9.86 7.78 20.30
CA LEU A 511 9.20 6.60 20.83
C LEU A 511 10.19 5.75 21.63
N GLU A 512 9.82 5.38 22.86
CA GLU A 512 10.57 4.41 23.64
C GLU A 512 10.36 3.00 23.07
N PRO A 513 11.25 2.03 23.29
CA PRO A 513 11.00 0.66 22.85
C PRO A 513 9.73 0.07 23.49
N GLY A 514 8.81 -0.46 22.68
CA GLY A 514 7.53 -0.99 23.13
C GLY A 514 6.43 -1.00 22.06
N LEU A 515 5.22 -1.37 22.47
CA LEU A 515 4.01 -1.28 21.65
C LEU A 515 3.41 0.12 21.79
N HIS A 516 3.16 0.78 20.66
CA HIS A 516 2.53 2.09 20.58
C HIS A 516 1.24 2.03 19.79
N ARG A 517 0.25 2.82 20.22
CA ARG A 517 -1.06 2.94 19.59
C ARG A 517 -1.24 4.36 19.05
N ILE A 518 -1.63 4.45 17.79
CA ILE A 518 -1.84 5.69 17.05
C ILE A 518 -3.30 5.75 16.62
N GLY A 519 -4.06 6.62 17.23
CA GLY A 519 -5.41 6.99 16.81
C GLY A 519 -5.40 8.18 15.87
N ALA A 520 -6.10 8.09 14.76
CA ALA A 520 -6.29 9.18 13.81
C ALA A 520 -7.66 9.04 13.14
N ASP A 521 -8.53 10.05 13.30
CA ASP A 521 -9.84 10.13 12.63
C ASP A 521 -10.72 8.87 12.78
N GLY A 522 -10.73 8.28 13.99
CA GLY A 522 -11.51 7.07 14.29
C GLY A 522 -10.84 5.74 13.95
N HIS A 523 -9.66 5.75 13.31
CA HIS A 523 -8.86 4.55 13.05
C HIS A 523 -7.72 4.42 14.06
N GLU A 524 -7.47 3.20 14.55
CA GLU A 524 -6.36 2.88 15.45
C GLU A 524 -5.33 2.00 14.72
N LEU A 525 -4.10 2.47 14.64
CA LEU A 525 -2.93 1.72 14.19
C LEU A 525 -2.07 1.35 15.38
N SER A 526 -1.33 0.25 15.27
CA SER A 526 -0.31 -0.10 16.26
C SER A 526 1.02 -0.41 15.60
N LEU A 527 2.10 -0.01 16.26
CA LEU A 527 3.45 -0.35 15.87
C LEU A 527 4.24 -0.82 17.09
N THR A 528 5.24 -1.66 16.86
CA THR A 528 6.21 -2.06 17.90
C THR A 528 7.56 -1.48 17.57
N VAL A 529 8.17 -0.73 18.49
CA VAL A 529 9.55 -0.25 18.41
C VAL A 529 10.43 -1.18 19.22
N SER A 530 11.48 -1.73 18.61
CA SER A 530 12.45 -2.59 19.27
C SER A 530 13.80 -1.88 19.39
N PRO A 531 14.52 -2.02 20.52
CA PRO A 531 15.78 -1.33 20.75
C PRO A 531 16.94 -1.89 19.90
N GLY A 532 16.71 -2.98 19.16
CA GLY A 532 17.69 -3.64 18.33
C GLY A 532 17.12 -4.92 17.73
N ILE A 533 17.83 -5.49 16.75
CA ILE A 533 17.53 -6.83 16.24
C ILE A 533 17.99 -7.84 17.30
N ARG A 534 17.18 -8.09 18.31
CA ARG A 534 17.36 -9.25 19.18
C ARG A 534 16.74 -10.44 18.46
N GLU A 535 17.50 -11.06 17.57
CA GLU A 535 17.18 -12.42 17.15
C GLU A 535 17.17 -13.28 18.41
N HIS A 536 15.99 -13.55 18.96
CA HIS A 536 15.86 -14.56 19.97
C HIS A 536 16.18 -15.88 19.28
N GLN A 537 17.35 -16.42 19.62
CA GLN A 537 17.82 -17.68 19.10
C GLN A 537 16.91 -18.79 19.62
N HIS A 538 16.57 -19.75 18.75
CA HIS A 538 15.85 -20.95 19.16
C HIS A 538 16.63 -21.63 20.32
N PRO A 539 15.97 -22.11 21.38
CA PRO A 539 16.66 -22.69 22.54
C PRO A 539 17.61 -23.85 22.18
N GLU A 540 17.34 -24.54 21.07
CA GLU A 540 18.12 -25.68 20.57
C GLU A 540 19.14 -25.31 19.49
N ALA A 541 19.24 -24.03 19.09
CA ALA A 541 20.23 -23.61 18.11
C ALA A 541 21.63 -23.61 18.74
N GLY A 542 22.53 -24.43 18.20
CA GLY A 542 23.94 -24.38 18.59
C GLY A 542 24.57 -23.05 18.16
N ARG A 543 25.35 -22.47 19.06
CA ARG A 543 26.03 -21.18 18.84
C ARG A 543 27.49 -21.43 18.53
N TYR A 544 27.98 -20.87 17.44
CA TYR A 544 29.41 -20.65 17.23
C TYR A 544 29.63 -19.13 17.19
N GLY A 545 30.32 -18.61 18.19
CA GLY A 545 30.61 -17.19 18.30
C GLY A 545 31.87 -16.94 19.12
N HIS A 546 32.20 -15.67 19.29
CA HIS A 546 33.28 -15.24 20.16
C HIS A 546 32.73 -14.23 21.16
N ARG A 547 33.19 -14.33 22.41
CA ARG A 547 33.05 -13.21 23.34
C ARG A 547 34.13 -12.19 22.99
N CYS A 548 33.73 -10.99 22.57
CA CYS A 548 34.65 -9.90 22.28
C CYS A 548 34.98 -9.13 23.56
N GLU A 549 35.94 -9.63 24.31
CA GLU A 549 36.76 -8.85 25.25
C GLU A 549 38.20 -8.81 24.65
N PRO A 550 39.29 -8.32 25.31
CA PRO A 550 40.55 -8.03 24.62
C PRO A 550 41.21 -9.25 23.95
N VAL A 551 40.68 -10.46 24.17
CA VAL A 551 40.95 -11.65 23.36
C VAL A 551 39.61 -12.26 22.93
N ALA A 552 39.43 -12.49 21.62
CA ALA A 552 38.27 -13.21 21.11
C ALA A 552 38.38 -14.71 21.43
N VAL A 553 37.71 -15.17 22.48
CA VAL A 553 37.69 -16.60 22.85
C VAL A 553 36.50 -17.27 22.15
N PRO A 554 36.69 -18.42 21.47
CA PRO A 554 35.60 -19.16 20.88
C PRO A 554 34.66 -19.66 21.99
N GLU A 555 33.40 -19.26 21.91
CA GLU A 555 32.33 -19.77 22.74
C GLU A 555 31.60 -20.82 21.91
N ALA A 556 31.95 -22.09 22.14
CA ALA A 556 31.27 -23.22 21.54
C ALA A 556 30.59 -24.01 22.66
N GLU A 557 29.27 -23.91 22.75
CA GLU A 557 28.51 -24.87 23.55
C GLU A 557 28.44 -26.19 22.77
N THR A 558 28.91 -27.26 23.40
CA THR A 558 29.03 -28.60 22.80
C THR A 558 27.70 -29.04 22.18
N LEU A 559 27.69 -29.18 20.85
CA LEU A 559 26.53 -29.66 20.08
C LEU A 559 26.28 -31.15 20.35
N ALA A 560 25.02 -31.52 20.57
CA ALA A 560 24.58 -32.90 20.36
C ALA A 560 24.52 -33.18 18.85
N LEU A 561 24.96 -34.36 18.42
CA LEU A 561 24.85 -34.82 17.03
C LEU A 561 23.38 -34.77 16.57
N GLY A 562 23.04 -33.91 15.61
CA GLY A 562 21.71 -33.83 15.00
C GLY A 562 21.08 -32.43 14.90
N THR A 563 21.74 -31.36 15.37
CA THR A 563 21.15 -30.01 15.33
C THR A 563 21.03 -29.46 13.89
N PRO A 564 19.85 -28.99 13.45
CA PRO A 564 19.57 -28.70 12.04
C PRO A 564 20.17 -27.39 11.49
N ALA A 565 20.75 -26.53 12.33
CA ALA A 565 21.48 -25.35 11.84
C ALA A 565 22.50 -24.84 12.87
N VAL A 566 23.72 -24.61 12.40
CA VAL A 566 24.77 -23.84 13.10
C VAL A 566 24.91 -22.50 12.38
N ARG A 567 24.89 -21.39 13.11
CA ARG A 567 25.13 -20.05 12.55
C ARG A 567 26.22 -19.31 13.32
N GLY A 568 27.07 -18.60 12.58
CA GLY A 568 28.27 -17.92 13.08
C GLY A 568 29.40 -17.99 12.06
N ALA A 569 30.39 -17.10 12.16
CA ALA A 569 31.61 -17.18 11.36
C ALA A 569 32.64 -18.06 12.07
N SER A 570 33.26 -19.00 11.35
CA SER A 570 34.43 -19.73 11.85
C SER A 570 35.64 -18.80 11.75
N ALA A 571 36.13 -18.31 12.90
CA ALA A 571 37.40 -17.61 12.96
C ALA A 571 38.50 -18.55 13.50
N PRO A 572 39.78 -18.36 13.12
CA PRO A 572 40.89 -19.13 13.66
C PRO A 572 40.98 -18.99 15.19
N ALA A 573 41.49 -20.03 15.86
CA ALA A 573 41.49 -20.21 17.32
C ALA A 573 42.14 -19.08 18.14
N SER A 574 42.84 -18.14 17.50
CA SER A 574 43.34 -16.92 18.12
C SER A 574 43.36 -15.78 17.09
N LEU A 575 42.53 -14.77 17.32
CA LEU A 575 42.61 -13.50 16.61
C LEU A 575 42.80 -12.40 17.67
N GLN A 576 43.99 -11.81 17.74
CA GLN A 576 44.18 -10.57 18.49
C GLN A 576 43.57 -9.43 17.67
N LEU A 577 42.43 -8.93 18.13
CA LEU A 577 41.84 -7.72 17.57
C LEU A 577 42.60 -6.52 18.15
N PRO A 578 42.98 -5.52 17.32
CA PRO A 578 43.54 -4.30 17.85
C PRO A 578 42.50 -3.62 18.76
N ARG A 579 42.94 -3.08 19.90
CA ARG A 579 42.06 -2.27 20.75
C ARG A 579 41.68 -1.02 19.97
N THR A 580 40.41 -0.86 19.62
CA THR A 580 39.93 0.30 18.89
C THR A 580 39.09 1.22 19.78
N VAL A 581 39.19 2.52 19.55
CA VAL A 581 38.34 3.52 20.20
C VAL A 581 37.74 4.47 19.18
N LEU A 582 36.56 5.02 19.52
CA LEU A 582 35.88 6.02 18.70
C LEU A 582 36.25 7.43 19.16
N LEU A 583 36.89 8.20 18.28
CA LEU A 583 37.27 9.60 18.54
C LEU A 583 36.64 10.58 17.56
N PRO A 584 36.38 11.83 17.98
CA PRO A 584 35.86 12.87 17.10
C PRO A 584 36.74 13.15 15.87
N ARG A 585 36.12 13.11 14.68
CA ARG A 585 36.80 13.44 13.40
C ARG A 585 37.18 14.91 13.25
N HIS A 586 36.55 15.81 14.02
CA HIS A 586 36.81 17.25 13.98
C HIS A 586 37.95 17.70 14.90
N ALA A 587 38.62 16.77 15.58
CA ALA A 587 39.86 17.09 16.27
C ALA A 587 40.93 17.47 15.22
N LEU A 588 41.63 18.57 15.45
CA LEU A 588 42.75 18.99 14.60
C LEU A 588 43.95 18.06 14.77
N GLU A 589 44.10 17.53 15.98
CA GLU A 589 45.20 16.65 16.37
C GLU A 589 44.71 15.75 17.50
N VAL A 590 45.14 14.49 17.48
CA VAL A 590 44.89 13.52 18.54
C VAL A 590 46.21 12.95 19.00
N THR A 591 46.48 13.06 20.29
CA THR A 591 47.70 12.54 20.92
C THR A 591 47.33 11.53 21.98
N LEU A 592 47.85 10.30 21.86
CA LEU A 592 47.71 9.27 22.86
C LEU A 592 48.83 9.41 23.90
N LEU A 593 48.48 9.27 25.17
CA LEU A 593 49.39 9.39 26.30
C LEU A 593 49.34 8.12 27.17
N GLY A 594 50.51 7.57 27.46
CA GLY A 594 50.70 6.47 28.40
C GLY A 594 51.15 6.95 29.79
N PRO A 595 51.15 6.06 30.80
CA PRO A 595 51.53 6.38 32.17
C PRO A 595 53.04 6.58 32.34
N ALA A 596 53.88 5.96 31.49
CA ALA A 596 55.33 5.97 31.63
C ALA A 596 56.00 6.85 30.56
N GLY A 597 55.40 8.03 30.29
CA GLY A 597 55.95 9.00 29.35
C GLY A 597 55.66 8.73 27.87
N GLN A 598 54.94 7.65 27.52
CA GLN A 598 54.69 7.34 26.12
C GLN A 598 53.78 8.39 25.47
N ILE A 599 54.18 8.89 24.31
CA ILE A 599 53.40 9.81 23.48
C ILE A 599 53.25 9.26 22.06
N ARG A 600 52.08 9.44 21.45
CA ARG A 600 51.88 9.14 20.03
C ARG A 600 50.79 10.00 19.41
N THR A 601 51.15 10.81 18.42
CA THR A 601 50.17 11.49 17.57
C THR A 601 49.54 10.48 16.61
N VAL A 602 48.21 10.53 16.50
CA VAL A 602 47.40 9.63 15.66
C VAL A 602 46.88 10.41 14.46
N GLU A 603 47.18 9.90 13.27
CA GLU A 603 46.54 10.38 12.05
C GLU A 603 45.10 9.87 12.00
N LEU A 604 44.14 10.80 11.90
CA LEU A 604 42.74 10.45 11.78
C LEU A 604 42.47 9.88 10.38
N PRO A 605 41.79 8.73 10.27
CA PRO A 605 41.54 8.12 8.98
C PRO A 605 40.65 9.03 8.12
N ALA A 606 41.03 9.21 6.86
CA ALA A 606 40.22 9.96 5.90
C ALA A 606 38.80 9.37 5.81
N VAL A 607 37.83 10.21 5.44
CA VAL A 607 36.50 9.71 5.08
C VAL A 607 36.66 8.79 3.87
N PRO A 608 36.24 7.52 3.93
CA PRO A 608 36.33 6.64 2.79
C PRO A 608 35.64 7.27 1.58
N GLU A 609 36.23 7.18 0.38
CA GLU A 609 35.69 7.82 -0.83
C GLU A 609 34.23 7.43 -1.11
N TRP A 610 33.87 6.18 -0.79
CA TRP A 610 32.50 5.71 -0.93
C TRP A 610 31.53 6.47 -0.01
N ALA A 611 31.95 6.85 1.20
CA ALA A 611 31.13 7.57 2.17
C ALA A 611 31.00 9.04 1.79
N ALA A 612 32.11 9.68 1.39
CA ALA A 612 32.12 11.07 0.90
C ALA A 612 31.23 11.27 -0.35
N GLY A 613 31.13 10.26 -1.21
CA GLY A 613 30.28 10.31 -2.42
C GLY A 613 28.84 9.83 -2.25
N ARG A 614 28.47 9.24 -1.09
CA ARG A 614 27.15 8.59 -0.90
C ARG A 614 26.35 9.11 0.29
N LEU A 615 26.99 9.70 1.29
CA LEU A 615 26.32 10.24 2.47
C LEU A 615 26.27 11.77 2.40
N PRO A 616 25.18 12.41 2.86
CA PRO A 616 25.13 13.87 3.02
C PRO A 616 26.28 14.37 3.92
N GLU A 617 26.78 15.59 3.70
CA GLU A 617 27.92 16.16 4.44
C GLU A 617 27.74 16.17 5.97
N GLY A 618 26.51 16.12 6.48
CA GLY A 618 26.20 16.03 7.92
C GLY A 618 26.08 14.62 8.50
N VAL A 619 26.10 13.56 7.67
CA VAL A 619 25.89 12.15 8.07
C VAL A 619 27.20 11.37 8.14
N VAL A 620 28.25 11.83 7.47
CA VAL A 620 29.60 11.27 7.60
C VAL A 620 30.05 11.51 9.05
N GLY A 621 29.95 10.44 9.85
CA GLY A 621 29.78 10.53 11.30
C GLY A 621 30.78 11.40 12.03
N TYR A 622 30.32 11.96 13.15
CA TYR A 622 31.13 12.79 14.05
C TYR A 622 32.39 12.09 14.61
N LEU A 623 32.46 10.76 14.50
CA LEU A 623 33.49 9.90 15.09
C LEU A 623 34.22 9.05 14.03
N CYS A 624 35.47 8.68 14.30
CA CYS A 624 36.25 7.68 13.57
C CYS A 624 36.81 6.64 14.53
N GLU A 625 36.99 5.44 14.01
CA GLU A 625 37.69 4.36 14.70
C GLU A 625 39.20 4.55 14.55
N ILE A 626 39.91 4.50 15.67
CA ILE A 626 41.38 4.50 15.70
C ILE A 626 41.89 3.27 16.45
N ASN A 627 42.99 2.70 15.96
CA ASN A 627 43.70 1.64 16.66
C ASN A 627 44.56 2.24 17.77
N VAL A 628 44.36 1.78 19.00
CA VAL A 628 45.09 2.17 20.20
C VAL A 628 46.06 1.04 20.56
N PRO A 629 47.37 1.29 20.55
CA PRO A 629 48.34 0.31 21.03
C PRO A 629 48.19 0.07 22.54
N ASP A 630 48.70 -1.06 23.01
CA ASP A 630 48.77 -1.34 24.44
C ASP A 630 49.65 -0.30 25.17
N GLY A 631 49.28 0.01 26.41
CA GLY A 631 50.01 0.95 27.27
C GLY A 631 49.55 2.41 27.20
N TYR A 632 48.69 2.78 26.25
CA TYR A 632 48.08 4.12 26.21
C TYR A 632 46.80 4.18 27.04
N VAL A 633 46.64 5.28 27.78
CA VAL A 633 45.57 5.48 28.77
C VAL A 633 44.68 6.65 28.38
N TRP A 634 45.26 7.75 27.91
CA TRP A 634 44.54 8.96 27.57
C TRP A 634 44.64 9.30 26.08
N ALA A 635 43.59 9.91 25.53
CA ALA A 635 43.61 10.66 24.29
C ALA A 635 43.40 12.15 24.58
N LEU A 636 44.41 12.95 24.25
CA LEU A 636 44.33 14.39 24.22
C LEU A 636 43.89 14.83 22.82
N LEU A 637 42.76 15.52 22.73
CA LEU A 637 42.21 16.00 21.47
C LEU A 637 42.30 17.52 21.41
N ARG A 638 43.02 18.02 20.40
CA ARG A 638 43.12 19.45 20.13
C ARG A 638 41.97 19.90 19.23
N LYS A 639 41.25 20.93 19.65
CA LYS A 639 40.23 21.63 18.85
C LYS A 639 40.73 23.04 18.52
N GLN A 640 40.01 23.77 17.66
CA GLN A 640 40.41 25.11 17.21
C GLN A 640 40.66 26.12 18.35
N ARG A 641 39.98 25.99 19.50
CA ARG A 641 40.05 26.95 20.62
C ARG A 641 40.18 26.29 22.00
N SER A 642 40.32 24.97 22.07
CA SER A 642 40.36 24.24 23.35
C SER A 642 40.96 22.86 23.18
N PHE A 643 41.28 22.22 24.31
CA PHE A 643 41.59 20.80 24.38
C PHE A 643 40.44 20.05 25.03
N SER A 644 40.31 18.76 24.70
CA SER A 644 39.49 17.83 25.47
C SER A 644 40.29 16.57 25.72
N VAL A 645 40.17 16.02 26.93
CA VAL A 645 40.86 14.79 27.34
C VAL A 645 39.84 13.68 27.44
N ARG A 646 40.18 12.49 26.92
CA ARG A 646 39.36 11.30 27.00
C ARG A 646 40.16 10.13 27.55
N LEU A 647 39.56 9.40 28.47
CA LEU A 647 40.07 8.11 28.93
C LEU A 647 39.74 7.05 27.86
N LEU A 648 40.74 6.23 27.49
CA LEU A 648 40.63 5.27 26.39
C LEU A 648 39.90 3.97 26.79
N ASP A 649 39.77 3.70 28.09
CA ASP A 649 38.98 2.60 28.65
C ASP A 649 38.48 3.04 30.03
N VAL A 650 37.16 3.21 30.13
CA VAL A 650 36.49 3.78 31.31
C VAL A 650 36.34 2.75 32.41
N ASP A 651 36.36 1.46 32.06
CA ASP A 651 36.10 0.35 32.97
C ASP A 651 37.41 -0.21 33.58
N ALA A 652 38.55 0.06 32.93
CA ALA A 652 39.87 -0.30 33.46
C ALA A 652 40.36 0.62 34.60
N PRO A 653 41.17 0.10 35.55
CA PRO A 653 41.84 0.93 36.54
C PRO A 653 42.84 1.88 35.86
N ILE A 654 42.79 3.17 36.22
CA ILE A 654 43.67 4.20 35.65
C ILE A 654 45.03 4.13 36.37
N PRO A 655 46.13 3.80 35.67
CA PRO A 655 47.44 3.72 36.30
C PRO A 655 47.96 5.11 36.67
N ALA A 656 48.67 5.20 37.79
CA ALA A 656 49.35 6.44 38.20
C ALA A 656 50.47 6.81 37.21
N PRO A 657 50.73 8.10 36.97
CA PRO A 657 51.80 8.55 36.09
C PRO A 657 53.17 8.25 36.72
N LEU A 658 54.05 7.64 35.93
CA LEU A 658 55.43 7.31 36.26
C LEU A 658 56.35 7.66 35.06
N PRO A 659 56.40 8.93 34.63
CA PRO A 659 57.29 9.34 33.54
C PRO A 659 58.76 9.21 33.95
N GLY A 660 59.64 8.96 32.99
CA GLY A 660 61.09 9.01 33.16
C GLY A 660 61.64 10.44 33.20
N GLU A 661 62.88 10.59 33.67
CA GLU A 661 63.55 11.89 33.90
C GLU A 661 63.66 12.79 32.65
N TYR A 662 63.46 12.24 31.45
CA TYR A 662 63.64 12.95 30.17
C TYR A 662 62.36 13.04 29.32
N ASP A 663 61.19 12.74 29.88
CA ASP A 663 59.91 12.73 29.15
C ASP A 663 59.27 14.14 29.04
N TYR A 664 60.07 15.12 28.63
CA TYR A 664 59.66 16.53 28.54
C TYR A 664 58.51 16.75 27.55
N GLU A 665 58.50 16.04 26.41
CA GLU A 665 57.42 16.15 25.41
C GLU A 665 56.06 15.63 25.92
N TRP A 666 56.09 14.61 26.77
CA TRP A 666 54.91 14.08 27.45
C TRP A 666 54.37 15.10 28.46
N ALA A 667 55.26 15.73 29.23
CA ALA A 667 54.89 16.76 30.19
C ALA A 667 54.31 18.00 29.49
N GLU A 668 54.95 18.50 28.43
CA GLU A 668 54.45 19.63 27.63
C GLU A 668 53.06 19.34 27.01
N SER A 669 52.84 18.10 26.54
CA SER A 669 51.56 17.68 25.97
C SER A 669 50.44 17.65 27.02
N ILE A 670 50.71 17.15 28.22
CA ILE A 670 49.74 17.15 29.32
C ILE A 670 49.44 18.58 29.76
N LEU A 671 50.45 19.44 29.93
CA LEU A 671 50.26 20.82 30.34
C LEU A 671 49.48 21.65 29.29
N SER A 672 49.69 21.37 28.01
CA SER A 672 48.90 21.97 26.92
C SER A 672 47.41 21.65 27.03
N GLY A 673 47.07 20.50 27.61
CA GLY A 673 45.71 20.05 27.89
C GLY A 673 45.22 20.28 29.32
N ALA A 674 45.98 20.97 30.19
CA ALA A 674 45.69 21.04 31.62
C ALA A 674 44.35 21.73 31.94
N GLU A 675 43.90 22.64 31.08
CA GLU A 675 42.60 23.33 31.22
C GLU A 675 41.41 22.43 30.81
N ALA A 676 41.65 21.24 30.26
CA ALA A 676 40.59 20.30 29.91
C ALA A 676 40.13 19.53 31.15
N THR A 677 38.91 19.81 31.61
CA THR A 677 38.31 19.12 32.76
C THR A 677 37.39 17.99 32.29
N PRO A 678 37.69 16.71 32.59
CA PRO A 678 36.74 15.61 32.39
C PRO A 678 35.47 15.81 33.22
N GLU A 679 34.30 15.41 32.69
CA GLU A 679 33.01 15.56 33.39
C GLU A 679 32.85 14.61 34.59
N ASP A 680 33.52 13.45 34.56
CA ASP A 680 33.51 12.46 35.64
C ASP A 680 34.58 12.81 36.69
N ALA A 681 34.15 12.92 37.96
CA ALA A 681 35.01 13.29 39.09
C ALA A 681 36.20 12.32 39.30
N ARG A 682 36.02 11.01 39.09
CA ARG A 682 37.09 10.00 39.22
C ARG A 682 38.14 10.20 38.12
N ILE A 683 37.68 10.51 36.92
CA ILE A 683 38.55 10.73 35.75
C ILE A 683 39.28 12.08 35.89
N ALA A 684 38.60 13.11 36.41
CA ALA A 684 39.20 14.41 36.68
C ALA A 684 40.32 14.33 37.74
N GLU A 685 40.11 13.57 38.83
CA GLU A 685 41.14 13.34 39.85
C GLU A 685 42.38 12.62 39.28
N ALA A 686 42.15 11.58 38.46
CA ALA A 686 43.24 10.86 37.81
C ALA A 686 43.99 11.73 36.80
N TRP A 687 43.29 12.59 36.04
CA TRP A 687 43.92 13.54 35.12
C TRP A 687 44.76 14.59 35.86
N GLN A 688 44.28 15.06 37.02
CA GLN A 688 45.04 16.01 37.85
C GLN A 688 46.38 15.42 38.32
N ALA A 689 46.41 14.12 38.66
CA ALA A 689 47.66 13.44 39.03
C ALA A 689 48.69 13.47 37.88
N TYR A 690 48.24 13.33 36.63
CA TYR A 690 49.10 13.44 35.44
C TYR A 690 49.60 14.88 35.24
N ILE A 691 48.75 15.89 35.49
CA ILE A 691 49.14 17.30 35.43
C ILE A 691 50.22 17.62 36.46
N GLU A 692 50.06 17.19 37.72
CA GLU A 692 51.06 17.45 38.77
C GLU A 692 52.39 16.74 38.46
N ALA A 693 52.35 15.49 38.01
CA ALA A 693 53.56 14.77 37.58
C ALA A 693 54.27 15.46 36.40
N ALA A 694 53.52 16.06 35.47
CA ALA A 694 54.09 16.83 34.36
C ALA A 694 54.70 18.17 34.83
N LYS A 695 54.12 18.83 35.83
CA LYS A 695 54.70 20.04 36.43
C LYS A 695 56.00 19.75 37.16
N ASP A 696 56.03 18.67 37.95
CA ASP A 696 57.22 18.25 38.70
C ASP A 696 58.41 17.89 37.80
N LEU A 697 58.13 17.43 36.58
CA LEU A 697 59.15 17.06 35.58
C LEU A 697 59.74 18.29 34.86
N LEU A 698 59.00 19.40 34.80
CA LEU A 698 59.38 20.65 34.12
C LEU A 698 59.80 21.78 35.08
N ALA A 699 59.69 21.55 36.39
CA ALA A 699 60.18 22.44 37.46
C ALA A 699 61.67 22.22 37.72
#